data_AF-A0A847AN44-F1
#
_entry.id   AF-A0A847AN44-F1
#
_cell.length_a   1.000
_cell.length_b   1.000
_cell.length_c   1.000
_cell.angle_alpha   90.00
_cell.angle_beta   90.00
_cell.angle_gamma   90.00
#
_symmetry.space_group_name_H-M   'P 1'
#
loop_
_entity.id
_entity.type
_entity.pdbx_description
1 polymer ?
#
loop_
_entity_poly.entity_id
_entity_poly.type
_entity_poly.pdbx_seq_one_letter_code
_entity_poly.pdbx_strand_id
1 'polypeptide(L)'
;MQTKTNKKPGKLFRKRSSAQYGKIRKIIFLFLLFLYMMPKNLPAQENLKVLERWLKYSDAPNSLYNHLSNEAFRLLKLREESAARLHTTGEWQIMQNNIKETIWDIVGPFDIKTPLNPKITGKIKKDGYKIENVIFESLPEFYVTASLFIPDNLKQPAPGVLFCTGHSDIAYRRTIYQQPILNLVKKGFVVLAFDPLGQGERLQYYDPETKKSSIGSSTKEHSYPSVQTALIGQSVARYFIWDGIRGIDYLVSRKEVDPSRIGVHGLSGGGTQTAYISAMDDRVTAAAPACYLTTFSRLIESIGVQDGEQNFYHGIIRGIDHIGFIEARAPKPTLIMATTRDFFNIEGVRETYKEATRVYDIFGKSDNIELVEDDWNHGYTQKNRETLYAFFRKHLLLPGSSEEEEVEYLTEKELQKTPTGQLGSSLGGETVFTLNLKEAQKYIDDLQSCREDIYKHVKNVKIAAKQLSGYRDPSLTDKPVFTGRFQREGYAVEKYFIKGEGEYVIPFLLFRPETTNKKAIIYLHHEGKEATADVGGEIEWLTSQGYTVLAPDLVGIGELGKGSLKGDAFIQNVSYNMLFTAMLIGRSITGIQAGDIVKLSHLLNKFFKTEQVYGVAYSELSPALLHAAAIDQEISRVMLVKPYSSYR
;
A
#
# COMPACT_ATOMS: atom_id res chain seq x y z
N MET A 1 75.13 -22.06 23.79
CA MET A 1 76.01 -23.14 23.27
C MET A 1 76.31 -22.81 21.80
N GLN A 2 77.58 -22.47 21.52
CA GLN A 2 78.30 -22.38 20.21
C GLN A 2 77.54 -21.81 18.99
N THR A 3 77.78 -20.59 18.48
CA THR A 3 78.96 -20.01 17.78
C THR A 3 79.60 -20.86 16.67
N LYS A 4 79.58 -20.31 15.43
CA LYS A 4 80.70 -20.14 14.45
C LYS A 4 80.14 -20.04 13.01
N THR A 5 80.08 -18.87 12.35
CA THR A 5 81.11 -18.04 11.68
C THR A 5 81.60 -18.50 10.29
N ASN A 6 81.38 -17.59 9.32
CA ASN A 6 82.28 -17.11 8.24
C ASN A 6 82.74 -18.04 7.09
N LYS A 7 82.49 -17.62 5.84
CA LYS A 7 83.44 -16.90 4.95
C LYS A 7 82.86 -16.57 3.56
N LYS A 8 83.10 -15.33 3.09
CA LYS A 8 83.05 -14.84 1.68
C LYS A 8 84.38 -15.22 0.94
N PRO A 9 84.65 -14.84 -0.33
CA PRO A 9 83.82 -14.63 -1.55
C PRO A 9 84.42 -15.32 -2.82
N GLY A 10 83.71 -15.29 -3.96
CA GLY A 10 84.27 -15.66 -5.28
C GLY A 10 83.50 -15.03 -6.44
N LYS A 11 84.17 -14.14 -7.19
CA LYS A 11 83.67 -13.45 -8.40
C LYS A 11 83.53 -14.42 -9.57
N LEU A 12 82.47 -14.29 -10.37
CA LEU A 12 82.53 -14.58 -11.81
C LEU A 12 81.77 -13.49 -12.61
N PHE A 13 82.52 -12.78 -13.45
CA PHE A 13 82.01 -11.80 -14.40
C PHE A 13 81.23 -12.49 -15.53
N ARG A 14 80.08 -11.94 -15.94
CA ARG A 14 79.65 -11.95 -17.35
C ARG A 14 78.88 -10.69 -17.71
N LYS A 15 79.46 -9.94 -18.66
CA LYS A 15 78.94 -8.76 -19.35
C LYS A 15 77.49 -8.98 -19.81
N ARG A 16 76.59 -8.04 -19.51
CA ARG A 16 75.39 -7.77 -20.32
C ARG A 16 75.38 -6.31 -20.77
N SER A 17 74.99 -6.13 -22.01
CA SER A 17 75.36 -5.06 -22.92
C SER A 17 74.63 -3.74 -22.67
N SER A 18 75.32 -2.65 -23.00
CA SER A 18 74.84 -1.26 -23.08
C SER A 18 73.63 -1.05 -24.01
N ALA A 19 73.20 -2.06 -24.76
CA ALA A 19 72.05 -1.99 -25.66
C ALA A 19 70.68 -2.07 -24.93
N GLN A 20 70.63 -2.65 -23.72
CA GLN A 20 69.38 -2.85 -23.00
C GLN A 20 68.88 -1.56 -22.30
N TYR A 21 69.80 -0.70 -21.87
CA TYR A 21 69.48 0.60 -21.25
C TYR A 21 68.95 1.64 -22.26
N GLY A 22 69.34 1.56 -23.53
CA GLY A 22 68.85 2.46 -24.58
C GLY A 22 67.38 2.21 -24.97
N LYS A 23 66.94 0.94 -24.97
CA LYS A 23 65.53 0.59 -25.25
C LYS A 23 64.59 0.98 -24.11
N ILE A 24 65.02 0.81 -22.86
CA ILE A 24 64.21 1.20 -21.68
C ILE A 24 64.07 2.72 -21.61
N ARG A 25 65.12 3.50 -21.90
CA ARG A 25 65.02 4.96 -22.00
C ARG A 25 64.11 5.43 -23.12
N LYS A 26 64.14 4.79 -24.30
CA LYS A 26 63.19 5.12 -25.39
C LYS A 26 61.74 4.81 -25.05
N ILE A 27 61.47 3.69 -24.36
CA ILE A 27 60.11 3.33 -23.93
C ILE A 27 59.60 4.31 -22.86
N ILE A 28 60.42 4.67 -21.87
CA ILE A 28 60.05 5.67 -20.85
C ILE A 28 59.83 7.04 -21.50
N PHE A 29 60.65 7.43 -22.48
CA PHE A 29 60.50 8.70 -23.19
C PHE A 29 59.24 8.73 -24.09
N LEU A 30 58.92 7.62 -24.77
CA LEU A 30 57.67 7.46 -25.53
C LEU A 30 56.44 7.45 -24.61
N PHE A 31 56.51 6.83 -23.44
CA PHE A 31 55.43 6.81 -22.45
C PHE A 31 55.20 8.20 -21.82
N LEU A 32 56.29 8.94 -21.55
CA LEU A 32 56.23 10.34 -21.11
C LEU A 32 55.72 11.29 -22.20
N LEU A 33 56.06 11.05 -23.47
CA LEU A 33 55.45 11.77 -24.60
C LEU A 33 53.96 11.46 -24.74
N PHE A 34 53.55 10.20 -24.52
CA PHE A 34 52.14 9.79 -24.55
C PHE A 34 51.33 10.42 -23.40
N LEU A 35 51.93 10.55 -22.21
CA LEU A 35 51.38 11.29 -21.06
C LEU A 35 51.30 12.81 -21.31
N TYR A 36 52.22 13.37 -22.12
CA TYR A 36 52.16 14.79 -22.54
C TYR A 36 51.19 15.03 -23.71
N MET A 37 50.87 13.99 -24.49
CA MET A 37 49.88 14.01 -25.57
C MET A 37 48.47 13.60 -25.12
N MET A 38 48.29 13.14 -23.87
CA MET A 38 46.95 13.05 -23.31
C MET A 38 46.37 14.47 -23.17
N PRO A 39 45.17 14.74 -23.69
CA PRO A 39 44.53 16.04 -23.51
C PRO A 39 44.49 16.36 -22.01
N LYS A 40 45.17 17.44 -21.60
CA LYS A 40 45.21 17.92 -20.20
C LYS A 40 43.86 18.39 -19.67
N ASN A 41 42.82 18.34 -20.50
CA ASN A 41 41.44 18.65 -20.17
C ASN A 41 40.58 17.45 -20.57
N LEU A 42 40.53 16.41 -19.73
CA LEU A 42 39.26 15.70 -19.59
C LEU A 42 38.35 16.70 -18.86
N PRO A 43 37.30 17.26 -19.50
CA PRO A 43 36.36 18.10 -18.77
C PRO A 43 35.88 17.32 -17.55
N ALA A 44 36.00 17.93 -16.37
CA ALA A 44 35.42 17.37 -15.16
C ALA A 44 33.93 17.11 -15.46
N GLN A 45 33.47 15.88 -15.25
CA GLN A 45 32.09 15.50 -15.52
C GLN A 45 31.14 16.50 -14.84
N GLU A 46 30.30 17.16 -15.64
CA GLU A 46 29.37 18.17 -15.13
C GLU A 46 28.42 17.51 -14.14
N ASN A 47 28.48 17.94 -12.88
CA ASN A 47 27.59 17.43 -11.86
C ASN A 47 26.27 18.20 -11.85
N LEU A 48 25.26 17.59 -12.46
CA LEU A 48 23.91 18.14 -12.58
C LEU A 48 23.01 17.90 -11.37
N LYS A 49 23.51 17.22 -10.32
CA LYS A 49 22.80 17.13 -9.04
C LYS A 49 22.70 18.51 -8.39
N VAL A 50 21.50 18.86 -7.95
CA VAL A 50 21.17 20.14 -7.32
C VAL A 50 21.30 20.00 -5.80
N LEU A 51 20.86 18.87 -5.24
CA LEU A 51 20.72 18.66 -3.80
C LEU A 51 21.90 17.95 -3.15
N GLU A 52 22.81 17.34 -3.92
CA GLU A 52 23.92 16.52 -3.40
C GLU A 52 24.73 17.17 -2.27
N ARG A 53 24.94 18.50 -2.32
CA ARG A 53 25.72 19.25 -1.30
C ARG A 53 24.86 19.91 -0.22
N TRP A 54 23.58 19.61 -0.16
CA TRP A 54 22.63 20.19 0.79
C TRP A 54 22.26 19.18 1.86
N LEU A 55 22.95 19.24 3.01
CA LEU A 55 22.71 18.36 4.15
C LEU A 55 21.23 18.34 4.60
N LYS A 56 20.52 19.47 4.48
CA LYS A 56 19.08 19.56 4.79
C LYS A 56 18.23 18.59 3.96
N TYR A 57 18.67 18.25 2.75
CA TYR A 57 17.95 17.41 1.80
C TYR A 57 18.68 16.08 1.53
N SER A 58 19.48 15.60 2.49
CA SER A 58 20.16 14.30 2.36
C SER A 58 19.18 13.12 2.23
N ASP A 59 17.94 13.29 2.70
CA ASP A 59 16.84 12.32 2.58
C ASP A 59 15.84 12.69 1.45
N ALA A 60 16.29 13.49 0.47
CA ALA A 60 15.46 13.90 -0.67
C ALA A 60 14.71 12.73 -1.36
N PRO A 61 15.30 11.52 -1.53
CA PRO A 61 14.59 10.39 -2.12
C PRO A 61 13.30 9.96 -1.40
N ASN A 62 13.13 10.28 -0.11
CA ASN A 62 11.93 9.94 0.67
C ASN A 62 10.92 11.10 0.74
N SER A 63 11.10 12.18 -0.03
CA SER A 63 10.24 13.37 0.02
C SER A 63 8.77 13.07 -0.22
N LEU A 64 8.45 12.15 -1.15
CA LEU A 64 7.06 11.77 -1.41
C LEU A 64 6.44 11.09 -0.19
N TYR A 65 7.14 10.12 0.40
CA TYR A 65 6.68 9.42 1.59
C TYR A 65 6.41 10.40 2.73
N ASN A 66 7.40 11.24 3.04
CA ASN A 66 7.33 12.23 4.10
C ASN A 66 6.19 13.23 3.89
N HIS A 67 5.92 13.63 2.65
CA HIS A 67 4.80 14.54 2.35
C HIS A 67 3.45 13.87 2.64
N LEU A 68 3.25 12.63 2.17
CA LEU A 68 2.01 11.90 2.37
C LEU A 68 1.79 11.52 3.84
N SER A 69 2.83 11.05 4.53
CA SER A 69 2.76 10.67 5.95
C SER A 69 2.48 11.86 6.86
N ASN A 70 3.09 13.02 6.62
CA ASN A 70 2.82 14.24 7.39
C ASN A 70 1.34 14.68 7.29
N GLU A 71 0.73 14.56 6.11
CA GLU A 71 -0.69 14.85 5.95
C GLU A 71 -1.56 13.79 6.67
N ALA A 72 -1.18 12.52 6.62
CA ALA A 72 -1.84 11.46 7.38
C ALA A 72 -1.79 11.74 8.89
N PHE A 73 -0.62 12.07 9.44
CA PHE A 73 -0.46 12.40 10.86
C PHE A 73 -1.33 13.59 11.27
N ARG A 74 -1.44 14.61 10.41
CA ARG A 74 -2.32 15.75 10.66
C ARG A 74 -3.79 15.33 10.77
N LEU A 75 -4.26 14.47 9.86
CA LEU A 75 -5.64 13.97 9.85
C LEU A 75 -5.93 13.05 11.04
N LEU A 76 -5.02 12.14 11.37
CA LEU A 76 -5.13 11.23 12.51
C LEU A 76 -5.20 12.00 13.83
N LYS A 77 -4.35 13.03 13.99
CA LYS A 77 -4.38 13.92 15.15
C LYS A 77 -5.73 14.63 15.30
N LEU A 78 -6.34 15.11 14.20
CA LEU A 78 -7.67 15.72 14.25
C LEU A 78 -8.75 14.73 14.70
N ARG A 79 -8.64 13.47 14.28
CA ARG A 79 -9.55 12.40 14.71
C ARG A 79 -9.37 12.10 16.21
N GLU A 80 -8.14 11.96 16.69
CA GLU A 80 -7.82 11.80 18.12
C GLU A 80 -8.36 12.96 18.97
N GLU A 81 -8.16 14.20 18.54
CA GLU A 81 -8.68 15.41 19.22
C GLU A 81 -10.21 15.46 19.20
N SER A 82 -10.87 14.91 18.17
CA SER A 82 -12.33 14.78 18.12
C SER A 82 -12.83 13.74 19.13
N ALA A 83 -12.24 12.54 19.13
CA ALA A 83 -12.59 11.45 20.04
C ALA A 83 -12.36 11.81 21.51
N ALA A 84 -11.27 12.52 21.83
CA ALA A 84 -10.93 12.92 23.19
C ALA A 84 -11.94 13.88 23.85
N ARG A 85 -12.79 14.55 23.05
CA ARG A 85 -13.84 15.48 23.52
C ARG A 85 -15.17 14.81 23.83
N LEU A 86 -15.31 13.51 23.55
CA LEU A 86 -16.55 12.76 23.78
C LEU A 86 -16.55 12.17 25.20
N HIS A 87 -17.57 12.49 25.99
CA HIS A 87 -17.62 12.14 27.42
C HIS A 87 -18.87 11.36 27.81
N THR A 88 -19.87 11.29 26.93
CA THR A 88 -21.15 10.62 27.19
C THR A 88 -21.41 9.48 26.22
N THR A 89 -22.26 8.54 26.62
CA THR A 89 -22.70 7.43 25.76
C THR A 89 -23.39 7.90 24.49
N GLY A 90 -24.19 8.97 24.57
CA GLY A 90 -24.90 9.53 23.42
C GLY A 90 -23.96 10.12 22.36
N GLU A 91 -22.92 10.85 22.78
CA GLU A 91 -21.89 11.37 21.90
C GLU A 91 -21.12 10.24 21.19
N TRP A 92 -20.76 9.19 21.94
CA TRP A 92 -20.09 8.03 21.36
C TRP A 92 -20.98 7.23 20.43
N GLN A 93 -22.27 7.09 20.70
CA GLN A 93 -23.22 6.43 19.78
C GLN A 93 -23.33 7.17 18.45
N ILE A 94 -23.27 8.50 18.45
CA ILE A 94 -23.20 9.30 17.22
C ILE A 94 -21.90 8.99 16.47
N MET A 95 -20.76 8.97 17.16
CA MET A 95 -19.47 8.61 16.54
C MET A 95 -19.49 7.19 15.96
N GLN A 96 -20.03 6.20 16.69
CA GLN A 96 -20.18 4.83 16.23
C GLN A 96 -21.00 4.73 14.94
N ASN A 97 -22.12 5.44 14.87
CA ASN A 97 -22.95 5.48 13.68
C ASN A 97 -22.21 6.14 12.51
N ASN A 98 -21.51 7.25 12.74
CA ASN A 98 -20.72 7.92 11.71
C ASN A 98 -19.60 7.01 11.15
N ILE A 99 -18.93 6.23 12.01
CA ILE A 99 -17.93 5.25 11.57
C ILE A 99 -18.58 4.17 10.72
N LYS A 100 -19.69 3.58 11.18
CA LYS A 100 -20.42 2.54 10.43
C LYS A 100 -20.93 3.05 9.09
N GLU A 101 -21.56 4.23 9.05
CA GLU A 101 -22.03 4.88 7.82
C GLU A 101 -20.88 5.16 6.86
N THR A 102 -19.75 5.65 7.39
CA THR A 102 -18.54 5.88 6.59
C THR A 102 -18.03 4.59 5.97
N ILE A 103 -17.93 3.51 6.74
CA ILE A 103 -17.49 2.21 6.21
C ILE A 103 -18.49 1.70 5.16
N TRP A 104 -19.80 1.74 5.44
CA TRP A 104 -20.84 1.33 4.48
C TRP A 104 -20.84 2.13 3.18
N ASP A 105 -20.51 3.41 3.23
CA ASP A 105 -20.38 4.23 2.02
C ASP A 105 -19.11 3.87 1.21
N ILE A 106 -18.03 3.46 1.88
CA ILE A 106 -16.77 3.04 1.22
C ILE A 106 -16.86 1.64 0.61
N VAL A 107 -17.66 0.75 1.21
CA VAL A 107 -17.72 -0.65 0.81
C VAL A 107 -19.04 -1.04 0.13
N GLY A 108 -20.06 -0.20 0.28
CA GLY A 108 -21.39 -0.34 -0.28
C GLY A 108 -21.70 0.70 -1.35
N PRO A 109 -22.94 0.70 -1.87
CA PRO A 109 -24.05 -0.12 -1.43
C PRO A 109 -23.86 -1.60 -1.80
N PHE A 110 -24.37 -2.50 -0.97
CA PHE A 110 -24.63 -3.87 -1.38
C PHE A 110 -26.11 -3.97 -1.72
N ASP A 111 -26.42 -4.68 -2.80
CA ASP A 111 -27.80 -5.03 -3.13
C ASP A 111 -28.42 -5.92 -2.04
N ILE A 112 -29.72 -6.18 -2.15
CA ILE A 112 -30.42 -7.10 -1.25
C ILE A 112 -29.68 -8.45 -1.21
N LYS A 113 -29.43 -8.97 -0.01
CA LYS A 113 -28.79 -10.28 0.19
C LYS A 113 -29.47 -11.34 -0.68
N THR A 114 -28.69 -11.97 -1.55
CA THR A 114 -29.16 -13.05 -2.43
C THR A 114 -29.10 -14.40 -1.71
N PRO A 115 -29.72 -15.47 -2.24
CA PRO A 115 -29.56 -16.82 -1.69
C PRO A 115 -28.08 -17.27 -1.67
N LEU A 116 -27.66 -17.97 -0.61
CA LEU A 116 -26.27 -18.48 -0.48
C LEU A 116 -25.95 -19.64 -1.43
N ASN A 117 -26.96 -20.35 -1.93
CA ASN A 117 -26.80 -21.57 -2.76
C ASN A 117 -25.70 -22.55 -2.26
N PRO A 118 -25.66 -22.92 -0.97
CA PRO A 118 -24.54 -23.68 -0.43
C PRO A 118 -24.52 -25.11 -0.96
N LYS A 119 -23.36 -25.55 -1.45
CA LYS A 119 -23.10 -26.91 -1.92
C LYS A 119 -22.02 -27.57 -1.08
N ILE A 120 -22.37 -28.66 -0.40
CA ILE A 120 -21.39 -29.50 0.28
C ILE A 120 -20.65 -30.32 -0.77
N THR A 121 -19.33 -30.16 -0.82
CA THR A 121 -18.45 -30.83 -1.79
C THR A 121 -17.71 -32.02 -1.18
N GLY A 122 -17.61 -32.09 0.15
CA GLY A 122 -16.97 -33.19 0.85
C GLY A 122 -17.39 -33.25 2.32
N LYS A 123 -17.32 -34.45 2.90
CA LYS A 123 -17.53 -34.69 4.33
C LYS A 123 -16.40 -35.52 4.88
N ILE A 124 -15.85 -35.10 6.01
CA ILE A 124 -14.76 -35.81 6.69
C ILE A 124 -15.21 -36.11 8.12
N LYS A 125 -14.90 -37.32 8.57
CA LYS A 125 -15.06 -37.71 9.95
C LYS A 125 -13.69 -37.79 10.61
N LYS A 126 -13.54 -37.12 11.76
CA LYS A 126 -12.38 -37.21 12.64
C LYS A 126 -12.84 -37.67 14.02
N ASP A 127 -11.90 -37.89 14.92
CA ASP A 127 -12.23 -38.22 16.30
C ASP A 127 -12.79 -36.98 17.02
N GLY A 128 -14.01 -37.09 17.53
CA GLY A 128 -14.72 -36.02 18.26
C GLY A 128 -15.37 -34.92 17.41
N TYR A 129 -15.22 -34.92 16.08
CA TYR A 129 -15.85 -33.93 15.20
C TYR A 129 -15.98 -34.41 13.75
N LYS A 130 -16.77 -33.67 12.95
CA LYS A 130 -16.88 -33.82 11.51
C LYS A 130 -16.65 -32.49 10.79
N ILE A 131 -16.29 -32.56 9.51
CA ILE A 131 -16.08 -31.39 8.66
C ILE A 131 -17.00 -31.51 7.44
N GLU A 132 -17.66 -30.41 7.09
CA GLU A 132 -18.34 -30.26 5.80
C GLU A 132 -17.60 -29.20 4.97
N ASN A 133 -16.97 -29.63 3.87
CA ASN A 133 -16.42 -28.72 2.88
C ASN A 133 -17.56 -28.16 2.04
N VAL A 134 -17.65 -26.84 1.93
CA VAL A 134 -18.77 -26.13 1.31
C VAL A 134 -18.28 -25.05 0.36
N ILE A 135 -19.03 -24.85 -0.72
CA ILE A 135 -18.95 -23.68 -1.59
C ILE A 135 -20.29 -22.96 -1.50
N PHE A 136 -20.30 -21.64 -1.33
CA PHE A 136 -21.51 -20.83 -1.32
C PHE A 136 -21.28 -19.49 -2.05
N GLU A 137 -22.35 -18.80 -2.40
CA GLU A 137 -22.33 -17.50 -3.07
C GLU A 137 -22.44 -16.36 -2.06
N SER A 138 -21.45 -15.47 -2.01
CA SER A 138 -21.55 -14.23 -1.24
C SER A 138 -22.23 -13.12 -2.06
N LEU A 139 -21.94 -13.06 -3.36
CA LEU A 139 -22.70 -12.35 -4.39
C LEU A 139 -23.11 -13.34 -5.49
N PRO A 140 -24.09 -13.03 -6.35
CA PRO A 140 -24.45 -13.88 -7.48
C PRO A 140 -23.23 -14.32 -8.29
N GLU A 141 -23.05 -15.64 -8.40
CA GLU A 141 -21.92 -16.27 -9.11
C GLU A 141 -20.52 -15.89 -8.58
N PHE A 142 -20.42 -15.25 -7.42
CA PHE A 142 -19.17 -14.95 -6.72
C PHE A 142 -19.01 -15.89 -5.53
N TYR A 143 -18.17 -16.91 -5.71
CA TYR A 143 -18.11 -18.05 -4.80
C TYR A 143 -17.09 -17.87 -3.67
N VAL A 144 -17.47 -18.38 -2.50
CA VAL A 144 -16.63 -18.53 -1.30
C VAL A 144 -16.47 -20.01 -1.00
N THR A 145 -15.23 -20.45 -0.83
CA THR A 145 -14.87 -21.81 -0.39
C THR A 145 -14.62 -21.82 1.12
N ALA A 146 -15.26 -22.75 1.84
CA ALA A 146 -15.16 -22.83 3.29
C ALA A 146 -15.27 -24.27 3.83
N SER A 147 -14.82 -24.49 5.06
CA SER A 147 -14.99 -25.74 5.80
C SER A 147 -15.69 -25.45 7.11
N LEU A 148 -16.80 -26.15 7.34
CA LEU A 148 -17.58 -26.09 8.57
C LEU A 148 -17.18 -27.26 9.46
N PHE A 149 -16.56 -26.96 10.59
CA PHE A 149 -16.14 -27.91 11.61
C PHE A 149 -17.22 -28.01 12.68
N ILE A 150 -17.70 -29.22 12.92
CA ILE A 150 -18.87 -29.48 13.76
C ILE A 150 -18.47 -30.51 14.82
N PRO A 151 -18.50 -30.16 16.12
CA PRO A 151 -18.28 -31.11 17.19
C PRO A 151 -19.29 -32.26 17.13
N ASP A 152 -18.86 -33.45 17.52
CA ASP A 152 -19.78 -34.58 17.68
C ASP A 152 -20.70 -34.40 18.88
N ASN A 153 -21.81 -35.14 18.89
CA ASN A 153 -22.69 -35.27 20.05
C ASN A 153 -23.24 -33.94 20.62
N LEU A 154 -23.37 -32.91 19.78
CA LEU A 154 -24.06 -31.68 20.14
C LEU A 154 -25.50 -32.00 20.58
N LYS A 155 -25.82 -31.70 21.84
CA LYS A 155 -27.17 -31.90 22.41
C LYS A 155 -28.12 -30.73 22.13
N GLN A 156 -27.55 -29.55 21.87
CA GLN A 156 -28.23 -28.28 21.63
C GLN A 156 -27.39 -27.51 20.60
N PRO A 157 -27.97 -26.53 19.88
CA PRO A 157 -27.19 -25.61 19.07
C PRO A 157 -26.06 -24.96 19.89
N ALA A 158 -24.87 -24.90 19.32
CA ALA A 158 -23.65 -24.41 19.96
C ALA A 158 -23.27 -23.02 19.43
N PRO A 159 -22.39 -22.27 20.13
CA PRO A 159 -21.87 -21.03 19.59
C PRO A 159 -21.12 -21.27 18.28
N GLY A 160 -21.35 -20.38 17.32
CA GLY A 160 -20.66 -20.35 16.03
C GLY A 160 -19.45 -19.43 16.07
N VAL A 161 -18.34 -19.82 15.45
CA VAL A 161 -17.17 -18.96 15.25
C VAL A 161 -16.87 -18.86 13.76
N LEU A 162 -16.88 -17.63 13.23
CA LEU A 162 -16.29 -17.35 11.93
C LEU A 162 -14.77 -17.19 12.13
N PHE A 163 -14.00 -18.04 11.46
CA PHE A 163 -12.54 -17.98 11.48
C PHE A 163 -12.02 -17.35 10.20
N CYS A 164 -11.36 -16.20 10.34
CA CYS A 164 -10.75 -15.44 9.26
C CYS A 164 -9.26 -15.76 9.16
N THR A 165 -8.79 -16.08 7.96
CA THR A 165 -7.38 -16.41 7.72
C THR A 165 -6.59 -15.15 7.36
N GLY A 166 -5.38 -14.99 7.91
CA GLY A 166 -4.41 -14.01 7.42
C GLY A 166 -3.68 -14.45 6.16
N HIS A 167 -2.71 -13.63 5.73
CA HIS A 167 -1.98 -13.78 4.47
C HIS A 167 -1.28 -15.14 4.35
N SER A 168 -1.89 -16.02 3.54
CA SER A 168 -1.37 -17.35 3.22
C SER A 168 -1.91 -17.83 1.88
N ASP A 169 -1.01 -18.37 1.07
CA ASP A 169 -1.31 -19.11 -0.16
C ASP A 169 -2.32 -20.25 0.06
N ILE A 170 -2.14 -21.08 1.09
CA ILE A 170 -3.02 -22.21 1.39
C ILE A 170 -4.08 -21.90 2.45
N ALA A 171 -4.28 -20.62 2.79
CA ALA A 171 -5.25 -20.16 3.79
C ALA A 171 -5.19 -20.96 5.11
N TYR A 172 -6.34 -21.33 5.69
CA TYR A 172 -6.42 -22.01 6.99
C TYR A 172 -5.88 -23.45 6.98
N ARG A 173 -5.39 -23.96 5.84
CA ARG A 173 -4.68 -25.26 5.80
C ARG A 173 -3.32 -25.16 6.50
N ARG A 174 -2.73 -23.96 6.70
CA ARG A 174 -1.51 -23.85 7.51
C ARG A 174 -1.78 -24.19 8.97
N THR A 175 -0.85 -24.91 9.60
CA THR A 175 -0.95 -25.40 10.97
C THR A 175 -1.21 -24.29 12.01
N ILE A 176 -0.64 -23.10 11.81
CA ILE A 176 -0.87 -21.93 12.70
C ILE A 176 -2.35 -21.51 12.78
N TYR A 177 -3.14 -21.75 11.72
CA TYR A 177 -4.58 -21.49 11.71
C TYR A 177 -5.38 -22.72 12.13
N GLN A 178 -4.93 -23.93 11.77
CA GLN A 178 -5.60 -25.15 12.21
C GLN A 178 -5.57 -25.33 13.73
N GLN A 179 -4.46 -24.97 14.40
CA GLN A 179 -4.32 -25.13 15.85
C GLN A 179 -5.48 -24.49 16.64
N PRO A 180 -5.80 -23.20 16.48
CA PRO A 180 -6.95 -22.60 17.14
C PRO A 180 -8.30 -23.10 16.62
N ILE A 181 -8.46 -23.38 15.33
CA ILE A 181 -9.71 -23.93 14.76
C ILE A 181 -10.05 -25.25 15.46
N LEU A 182 -9.12 -26.19 15.48
CA LEU A 182 -9.34 -27.54 16.00
C LEU A 182 -9.55 -27.53 17.52
N ASN A 183 -8.85 -26.67 18.25
CA ASN A 183 -9.07 -26.50 19.69
C ASN A 183 -10.44 -25.89 20.02
N LEU A 184 -10.91 -24.89 19.26
CA LEU A 184 -12.27 -24.36 19.41
C LEU A 184 -13.30 -25.47 19.17
N VAL A 185 -13.12 -26.30 18.15
CA VAL A 185 -14.03 -27.42 17.85
C VAL A 185 -14.05 -28.43 18.99
N LYS A 186 -12.88 -28.85 19.50
CA LYS A 186 -12.77 -29.73 20.68
C LYS A 186 -13.45 -29.16 21.92
N LYS A 187 -13.50 -27.84 22.02
CA LYS A 187 -14.14 -27.10 23.12
C LYS A 187 -15.66 -26.94 22.95
N GLY A 188 -16.23 -27.41 21.83
CA GLY A 188 -17.66 -27.46 21.57
C GLY A 188 -18.17 -26.32 20.68
N PHE A 189 -17.29 -25.54 20.06
CA PHE A 189 -17.67 -24.51 19.10
C PHE A 189 -17.90 -25.10 17.70
N VAL A 190 -18.90 -24.59 16.98
CA VAL A 190 -19.02 -24.83 15.53
C VAL A 190 -18.20 -23.75 14.82
N VAL A 191 -17.20 -24.15 14.02
CA VAL A 191 -16.26 -23.19 13.41
C VAL A 191 -16.40 -23.21 11.90
N LEU A 192 -16.61 -22.05 11.28
CA LEU A 192 -16.54 -21.89 9.82
C LEU A 192 -15.24 -21.18 9.46
N ALA A 193 -14.33 -21.88 8.79
CA ALA A 193 -13.12 -21.27 8.22
C ALA A 193 -13.30 -21.12 6.71
N PHE A 194 -13.17 -19.91 6.19
CA PHE A 194 -13.30 -19.62 4.76
C PHE A 194 -11.99 -19.16 4.16
N ASP A 195 -11.86 -19.34 2.85
CA ASP A 195 -10.74 -18.80 2.08
C ASP A 195 -10.98 -17.32 1.83
N PRO A 196 -10.08 -16.43 2.30
CA PRO A 196 -10.13 -15.02 1.90
C PRO A 196 -9.98 -14.90 0.38
N LEU A 197 -10.44 -13.76 -0.15
CA LEU A 197 -10.21 -13.40 -1.54
C LEU A 197 -8.69 -13.46 -1.85
N GLY A 198 -8.28 -14.08 -2.97
CA GLY A 198 -6.86 -14.14 -3.33
C GLY A 198 -6.04 -15.18 -2.55
N GLN A 199 -6.71 -16.07 -1.82
CA GLN A 199 -6.08 -17.11 -1.00
C GLN A 199 -6.77 -18.46 -1.18
N GLY A 200 -6.08 -19.55 -0.79
CA GLY A 200 -6.63 -20.90 -0.83
C GLY A 200 -7.09 -21.25 -2.25
N GLU A 201 -8.37 -21.59 -2.42
CA GLU A 201 -8.94 -21.96 -3.71
C GLU A 201 -9.52 -20.75 -4.50
N ARG A 202 -9.22 -19.51 -4.08
CA ARG A 202 -9.86 -18.28 -4.58
C ARG A 202 -8.89 -17.27 -5.22
N LEU A 203 -7.80 -17.74 -5.82
CA LEU A 203 -6.87 -16.86 -6.54
C LEU A 203 -7.61 -16.13 -7.69
N GLN A 204 -7.43 -14.81 -7.78
CA GLN A 204 -8.06 -14.00 -8.83
C GLN A 204 -7.24 -14.02 -10.12
N TYR A 205 -5.93 -14.19 -10.01
CA TYR A 205 -5.00 -14.19 -11.15
C TYR A 205 -4.26 -15.54 -11.26
N TYR A 206 -5.03 -16.63 -11.14
CA TYR A 206 -4.52 -17.99 -11.20
C TYR A 206 -3.94 -18.33 -12.58
N ASP A 207 -2.70 -18.81 -12.58
CA ASP A 207 -2.03 -19.37 -13.73
C ASP A 207 -2.12 -20.91 -13.67
N PRO A 208 -2.84 -21.56 -14.61
CA PRO A 208 -3.00 -23.01 -14.63
C PRO A 208 -1.71 -23.78 -14.95
N GLU A 209 -0.72 -23.16 -15.60
CA GLU A 209 0.57 -23.80 -15.91
C GLU A 209 1.44 -23.91 -14.66
N THR A 210 1.56 -22.80 -13.91
CA THR A 210 2.37 -22.76 -12.69
C THR A 210 1.61 -23.18 -11.43
N LYS A 211 0.28 -23.29 -11.51
CA LYS A 211 -0.65 -23.54 -10.40
C LYS A 211 -0.53 -22.53 -9.26
N LYS A 212 -0.19 -21.28 -9.59
CA LYS A 212 0.05 -20.19 -8.65
C LYS A 212 -0.57 -18.91 -9.16
N SER A 213 -0.57 -17.87 -8.33
CA SER A 213 -0.87 -16.52 -8.77
C SER A 213 0.18 -16.01 -9.76
N SER A 214 -0.25 -15.41 -10.86
CA SER A 214 0.61 -14.69 -11.80
C SER A 214 1.11 -13.34 -11.28
N ILE A 215 0.51 -12.81 -10.20
CA ILE A 215 0.90 -11.53 -9.57
C ILE A 215 1.66 -11.72 -8.25
N GLY A 216 1.56 -12.88 -7.60
CA GLY A 216 2.46 -13.31 -6.53
C GLY A 216 1.77 -13.73 -5.22
N SER A 217 2.20 -13.15 -4.09
CA SER A 217 1.69 -13.50 -2.75
C SER A 217 0.25 -13.05 -2.55
N SER A 218 -0.40 -13.52 -1.47
CA SER A 218 -1.75 -13.08 -1.10
C SER A 218 -1.86 -11.55 -0.96
N THR A 219 -0.87 -10.89 -0.34
CA THR A 219 -0.82 -9.42 -0.26
C THR A 219 -0.87 -8.74 -1.63
N LYS A 220 -0.28 -9.36 -2.67
CA LYS A 220 -0.33 -8.87 -4.05
C LYS A 220 -1.68 -9.17 -4.69
N GLU A 221 -2.23 -10.36 -4.45
CA GLU A 221 -3.61 -10.74 -4.84
C GLU A 221 -4.68 -9.81 -4.27
N HIS A 222 -4.46 -9.22 -3.10
CA HIS A 222 -5.37 -8.23 -2.53
C HIS A 222 -5.12 -6.83 -3.13
N SER A 223 -3.85 -6.49 -3.38
CA SER A 223 -3.43 -5.13 -3.77
C SER A 223 -3.64 -4.82 -5.24
N TYR A 224 -3.43 -5.79 -6.14
CA TYR A 224 -3.60 -5.57 -7.57
C TYR A 224 -5.05 -5.19 -7.96
N PRO A 225 -6.10 -5.90 -7.49
CA PRO A 225 -7.48 -5.48 -7.76
C PRO A 225 -7.90 -4.21 -7.00
N SER A 226 -7.16 -3.80 -5.96
CA SER A 226 -7.48 -2.57 -5.21
C SER A 226 -7.37 -1.30 -6.05
N VAL A 227 -6.47 -1.29 -7.03
CA VAL A 227 -6.37 -0.18 -7.99
C VAL A 227 -7.66 -0.08 -8.82
N GLN A 228 -8.23 -1.24 -9.19
CA GLN A 228 -9.44 -1.31 -10.01
C GLN A 228 -10.66 -0.82 -9.21
N THR A 229 -10.78 -1.22 -7.94
CA THR A 229 -11.88 -0.76 -7.07
C THR A 229 -11.76 0.74 -6.78
N ALA A 230 -10.55 1.25 -6.58
CA ALA A 230 -10.32 2.67 -6.28
C ALA A 230 -10.73 3.60 -7.44
N LEU A 231 -10.68 3.13 -8.69
CA LEU A 231 -11.12 3.90 -9.87
C LEU A 231 -12.62 4.21 -9.86
N ILE A 232 -13.43 3.41 -9.17
CA ILE A 232 -14.87 3.65 -8.98
C ILE A 232 -15.20 4.15 -7.57
N GLY A 233 -14.18 4.62 -6.82
CA GLY A 233 -14.36 5.18 -5.48
C GLY A 233 -14.64 4.16 -4.39
N GLN A 234 -14.28 2.89 -4.59
CA GLN A 234 -14.57 1.77 -3.69
C GLN A 234 -13.28 1.09 -3.20
N SER A 235 -13.39 0.29 -2.14
CA SER A 235 -12.26 -0.50 -1.60
C SER A 235 -12.41 -1.98 -1.86
N VAL A 236 -11.30 -2.69 -2.10
CA VAL A 236 -11.32 -4.17 -2.19
C VAL A 236 -11.82 -4.82 -0.90
N ALA A 237 -11.64 -4.14 0.25
CA ALA A 237 -12.15 -4.56 1.56
C ALA A 237 -13.64 -4.92 1.53
N ARG A 238 -14.42 -4.37 0.59
CA ARG A 238 -15.84 -4.70 0.40
C ARG A 238 -16.10 -6.19 0.21
N TYR A 239 -15.25 -6.88 -0.54
CA TYR A 239 -15.43 -8.31 -0.81
C TYR A 239 -15.16 -9.13 0.45
N PHE A 240 -14.14 -8.76 1.22
CA PHE A 240 -13.81 -9.46 2.46
C PHE A 240 -14.85 -9.24 3.55
N ILE A 241 -15.33 -8.00 3.72
CA ILE A 241 -16.43 -7.67 4.66
C ILE A 241 -17.67 -8.46 4.27
N TRP A 242 -18.06 -8.40 2.99
CA TRP A 242 -19.26 -9.06 2.52
C TRP A 242 -19.15 -10.58 2.62
N ASP A 243 -18.04 -11.19 2.20
CA ASP A 243 -17.79 -12.62 2.38
C ASP A 243 -17.92 -13.04 3.84
N GLY A 244 -17.42 -12.23 4.78
CA GLY A 244 -17.58 -12.44 6.21
C GLY A 244 -19.04 -12.40 6.68
N ILE A 245 -19.78 -11.35 6.30
CA ILE A 245 -21.22 -11.20 6.61
C ILE A 245 -22.03 -12.38 6.06
N ARG A 246 -21.71 -12.81 4.84
CA ARG A 246 -22.34 -13.95 4.16
C ARG A 246 -21.91 -15.30 4.75
N GLY A 247 -20.69 -15.39 5.28
CA GLY A 247 -20.23 -16.50 6.10
C GLY A 247 -21.00 -16.61 7.43
N ILE A 248 -21.32 -15.49 8.07
CA ILE A 248 -22.22 -15.46 9.24
C ILE A 248 -23.64 -15.89 8.82
N ASP A 249 -24.15 -15.43 7.67
CA ASP A 249 -25.43 -15.91 7.14
C ASP A 249 -25.45 -17.44 6.96
N TYR A 250 -24.35 -18.02 6.48
CA TYR A 250 -24.22 -19.47 6.38
C TYR A 250 -24.21 -20.12 7.77
N LEU A 251 -23.40 -19.63 8.72
CA LEU A 251 -23.35 -20.14 10.09
C LEU A 251 -24.74 -20.17 10.74
N VAL A 252 -25.47 -19.05 10.73
CA VAL A 252 -26.79 -18.96 11.39
C VAL A 252 -27.88 -19.76 10.68
N SER A 253 -27.66 -20.16 9.42
CA SER A 253 -28.56 -21.08 8.72
C SER A 253 -28.42 -22.55 9.17
N ARG A 254 -27.35 -22.88 9.91
CA ARG A 254 -27.06 -24.25 10.36
C ARG A 254 -27.81 -24.57 11.64
N LYS A 255 -28.47 -25.72 11.68
CA LYS A 255 -29.16 -26.23 12.88
C LYS A 255 -28.23 -26.45 14.07
N GLU A 256 -26.93 -26.65 13.81
CA GLU A 256 -25.91 -26.85 14.83
C GLU A 256 -25.50 -25.54 15.53
N VAL A 257 -25.87 -24.38 14.99
CA VAL A 257 -25.41 -23.07 15.46
C VAL A 257 -26.54 -22.32 16.16
N ASP A 258 -26.23 -21.75 17.32
CA ASP A 258 -27.08 -20.78 17.99
C ASP A 258 -26.83 -19.37 17.40
N PRO A 259 -27.82 -18.77 16.73
CA PRO A 259 -27.64 -17.49 16.04
C PRO A 259 -27.40 -16.31 17.00
N SER A 260 -27.63 -16.47 18.30
CA SER A 260 -27.39 -15.43 19.32
C SER A 260 -25.97 -15.47 19.90
N ARG A 261 -25.14 -16.45 19.52
CA ARG A 261 -23.82 -16.68 20.10
C ARG A 261 -22.76 -16.82 19.00
N ILE A 262 -22.44 -15.70 18.34
CA ILE A 262 -21.49 -15.65 17.23
C ILE A 262 -20.18 -14.98 17.65
N GLY A 263 -19.07 -15.70 17.50
CA GLY A 263 -17.71 -15.19 17.61
C GLY A 263 -17.08 -14.95 16.24
N VAL A 264 -16.14 -14.00 16.17
CA VAL A 264 -15.26 -13.82 14.99
C VAL A 264 -13.81 -13.71 15.45
N HIS A 265 -12.91 -14.43 14.79
CA HIS A 265 -11.50 -14.46 15.14
C HIS A 265 -10.61 -14.70 13.93
N GLY A 266 -9.40 -14.14 13.96
CA GLY A 266 -8.38 -14.35 12.96
C GLY A 266 -7.07 -13.66 13.31
N LEU A 267 -6.00 -14.09 12.63
CA LEU A 267 -4.63 -13.59 12.80
C LEU A 267 -4.21 -12.74 11.61
N SER A 268 -3.50 -11.63 11.82
CA SER A 268 -2.90 -10.81 10.75
C SER A 268 -3.97 -10.22 9.83
N GLY A 269 -3.95 -10.46 8.52
CA GLY A 269 -5.09 -10.18 7.62
C GLY A 269 -6.43 -10.75 8.12
N GLY A 270 -6.40 -11.88 8.84
CA GLY A 270 -7.57 -12.43 9.53
C GLY A 270 -8.00 -11.60 10.75
N GLY A 271 -7.05 -10.93 11.40
CA GLY A 271 -7.29 -9.91 12.42
C GLY A 271 -7.92 -8.65 11.84
N THR A 272 -7.47 -8.21 10.66
CA THR A 272 -8.12 -7.15 9.86
C THR A 272 -9.57 -7.52 9.57
N GLN A 273 -9.78 -8.72 9.03
CA GLN A 273 -11.11 -9.25 8.74
C GLN A 273 -11.99 -9.28 9.97
N THR A 274 -11.46 -9.79 11.09
CA THR A 274 -12.17 -9.85 12.36
C THR A 274 -12.60 -8.46 12.82
N ALA A 275 -11.74 -7.45 12.71
CA ALA A 275 -12.03 -6.09 13.14
C ALA A 275 -13.20 -5.49 12.35
N TYR A 276 -13.11 -5.44 11.01
CA TYR A 276 -14.17 -4.80 10.23
C TYR A 276 -15.45 -5.66 10.13
N ILE A 277 -15.38 -7.00 10.07
CA ILE A 277 -16.60 -7.82 9.92
C ILE A 277 -17.45 -7.62 11.15
N SER A 278 -16.80 -7.61 12.32
CA SER A 278 -17.49 -7.48 13.58
C SER A 278 -17.94 -6.06 13.92
N ALA A 279 -17.32 -5.04 13.32
CA ALA A 279 -17.81 -3.67 13.39
C ALA A 279 -19.10 -3.47 12.57
N MET A 280 -19.22 -4.22 11.46
CA MET A 280 -20.28 -4.05 10.46
C MET A 280 -21.44 -5.04 10.58
N ASP A 281 -21.28 -6.15 11.31
CA ASP A 281 -22.34 -7.14 11.53
C ASP A 281 -22.75 -7.22 13.01
N ASP A 282 -23.95 -6.71 13.30
CA ASP A 282 -24.43 -6.63 14.67
C ASP A 282 -24.73 -7.98 15.34
N ARG A 283 -24.73 -9.08 14.59
CA ARG A 283 -24.89 -10.44 15.16
C ARG A 283 -23.62 -10.92 15.88
N VAL A 284 -22.47 -10.32 15.58
CA VAL A 284 -21.21 -10.69 16.24
C VAL A 284 -21.27 -10.30 17.71
N THR A 285 -21.27 -11.30 18.58
CA THR A 285 -21.36 -11.15 20.04
C THR A 285 -20.00 -10.87 20.64
N ALA A 286 -18.96 -11.58 20.19
CA ALA A 286 -17.59 -11.45 20.69
C ALA A 286 -16.60 -11.46 19.52
N ALA A 287 -15.54 -10.65 19.57
CA ALA A 287 -14.47 -10.75 18.58
C ALA A 287 -13.08 -10.71 19.19
N ALA A 288 -12.16 -11.40 18.53
CA ALA A 288 -10.79 -11.52 18.98
C ALA A 288 -9.80 -11.30 17.81
N PRO A 289 -9.60 -10.05 17.33
CA PRO A 289 -8.60 -9.76 16.32
C PRO A 289 -7.18 -9.96 16.89
N ALA A 290 -6.32 -10.68 16.16
CA ALA A 290 -4.97 -10.98 16.60
C ALA A 290 -3.89 -10.44 15.65
N CYS A 291 -2.83 -9.84 16.23
CA CYS A 291 -1.62 -9.38 15.53
C CYS A 291 -1.92 -8.54 14.28
N TYR A 292 -2.72 -7.50 14.46
CA TYR A 292 -3.13 -6.56 13.40
C TYR A 292 -3.30 -5.14 13.95
N LEU A 293 -4.13 -5.01 15.00
CA LEU A 293 -4.48 -3.71 15.56
C LEU A 293 -3.23 -2.98 16.06
N THR A 294 -3.07 -1.74 15.61
CA THR A 294 -2.06 -0.75 16.01
C THR A 294 -2.61 0.60 15.56
N THR A 295 -2.08 1.74 16.03
CA THR A 295 -2.51 3.03 15.51
C THR A 295 -1.98 3.24 14.09
N PHE A 296 -2.74 3.90 13.21
CA PHE A 296 -2.23 4.24 11.87
C PHE A 296 -0.97 5.11 11.94
N SER A 297 -0.85 5.96 12.96
CA SER A 297 0.35 6.76 13.21
C SER A 297 1.59 5.87 13.37
N ARG A 298 1.54 4.87 14.26
CA ARG A 298 2.66 3.92 14.44
C ARG A 298 2.89 3.04 13.23
N LEU A 299 1.84 2.69 12.49
CA LEU A 299 1.97 1.92 11.25
C LEU A 299 2.76 2.71 10.19
N ILE A 300 2.41 3.98 9.97
CA ILE A 300 3.09 4.87 9.02
C ILE A 300 4.50 5.24 9.52
N GLU A 301 4.74 5.40 10.82
CA GLU A 301 6.10 5.62 11.34
C GLU A 301 7.02 4.41 11.15
N SER A 302 6.46 3.19 11.04
CA SER A 302 7.23 1.94 11.00
C SER A 302 7.25 1.30 9.60
N ILE A 303 6.39 0.31 9.37
CA ILE A 303 6.40 -0.55 8.18
C ILE A 303 5.62 0.05 7.00
N GLY A 304 4.94 1.19 7.21
CA GLY A 304 4.05 1.81 6.24
C GLY A 304 2.67 1.14 6.22
N VAL A 305 1.72 1.75 5.52
CA VAL A 305 0.39 1.16 5.32
C VAL A 305 0.52 -0.18 4.58
N GLN A 306 -0.33 -1.16 4.89
CA GLN A 306 -0.20 -2.54 4.39
C GLN A 306 -0.89 -2.75 3.04
N ASP A 307 -1.20 -3.99 2.67
CA ASP A 307 -1.86 -4.37 1.43
C ASP A 307 -3.29 -3.83 1.28
N GLY A 308 -3.83 -4.00 0.08
CA GLY A 308 -5.12 -3.43 -0.34
C GLY A 308 -6.32 -3.72 0.57
N GLU A 309 -6.39 -4.90 1.20
CA GLU A 309 -7.53 -5.25 2.09
C GLU A 309 -7.62 -4.38 3.35
N GLN A 310 -6.50 -3.74 3.74
CA GLN A 310 -6.38 -2.96 4.97
C GLN A 310 -6.52 -1.45 4.73
N ASN A 311 -6.61 -1.02 3.47
CA ASN A 311 -6.63 0.39 3.09
C ASN A 311 -7.97 0.77 2.46
N PHE A 312 -8.76 1.52 3.21
CA PHE A 312 -10.05 2.02 2.76
C PHE A 312 -9.87 3.24 1.87
N TYR A 313 -10.63 3.32 0.78
CA TYR A 313 -10.70 4.47 -0.10
C TYR A 313 -11.06 5.71 0.72
N HIS A 314 -10.14 6.68 0.78
CA HIS A 314 -10.27 7.89 1.58
C HIS A 314 -10.46 7.63 3.09
N GLY A 315 -9.95 6.50 3.62
CA GLY A 315 -10.17 6.10 5.01
C GLY A 315 -9.72 7.13 6.04
N ILE A 316 -8.45 7.55 6.02
CA ILE A 316 -7.89 8.48 7.01
C ILE A 316 -8.55 9.86 6.93
N ILE A 317 -8.76 10.40 5.73
CA ILE A 317 -9.44 11.71 5.58
C ILE A 317 -10.90 11.67 6.05
N ARG A 318 -11.52 10.49 6.07
CA ARG A 318 -12.87 10.25 6.62
C ARG A 318 -12.86 9.77 8.08
N GLY A 319 -11.71 9.83 8.76
CA GLY A 319 -11.59 9.54 10.18
C GLY A 319 -11.56 8.05 10.54
N ILE A 320 -11.34 7.17 9.57
CA ILE A 320 -11.16 5.73 9.83
C ILE A 320 -9.74 5.47 10.31
N ASP A 321 -9.65 4.81 11.46
CA ASP A 321 -8.44 4.26 12.08
C ASP A 321 -8.77 2.83 12.56
N HIS A 322 -7.76 2.00 12.83
CA HIS A 322 -7.93 0.65 13.36
C HIS A 322 -8.76 0.61 14.64
N ILE A 323 -8.57 1.59 15.53
CA ILE A 323 -9.37 1.73 16.76
C ILE A 323 -10.86 1.95 16.46
N GLY A 324 -11.19 2.60 15.34
CA GLY A 324 -12.57 2.88 14.93
C GLY A 324 -13.42 1.62 14.78
N PHE A 325 -12.82 0.49 14.37
CA PHE A 325 -13.54 -0.79 14.29
C PHE A 325 -13.93 -1.32 15.69
N ILE A 326 -13.10 -1.08 16.70
CA ILE A 326 -13.39 -1.48 18.09
C ILE A 326 -14.38 -0.51 18.73
N GLU A 327 -14.28 0.77 18.41
CA GLU A 327 -15.22 1.79 18.87
C GLU A 327 -16.62 1.56 18.31
N ALA A 328 -16.75 1.29 17.00
CA ALA A 328 -18.02 1.04 16.32
C ALA A 328 -18.85 -0.09 16.95
N ARG A 329 -18.20 -1.06 17.60
CA ARG A 329 -18.85 -2.19 18.27
C ARG A 329 -18.99 -2.04 19.78
N ALA A 330 -18.37 -1.03 20.39
CA ALA A 330 -18.45 -0.85 21.84
C ALA A 330 -19.94 -0.77 22.28
N PRO A 331 -20.35 -1.40 23.39
CA PRO A 331 -19.53 -2.11 24.36
C PRO A 331 -19.48 -3.64 24.18
N LYS A 332 -19.64 -4.18 22.97
CA LYS A 332 -19.62 -5.64 22.74
C LYS A 332 -18.24 -6.25 23.02
N PRO A 333 -18.16 -7.42 23.68
CA PRO A 333 -16.91 -8.08 24.03
C PRO A 333 -15.86 -8.10 22.91
N THR A 334 -14.65 -7.66 23.21
CA THR A 334 -13.50 -7.62 22.31
C THR A 334 -12.21 -8.04 23.03
N LEU A 335 -11.46 -8.98 22.45
CA LEU A 335 -10.12 -9.35 22.90
C LEU A 335 -9.08 -8.92 21.87
N ILE A 336 -8.25 -7.93 22.20
CA ILE A 336 -7.09 -7.57 21.39
C ILE A 336 -5.96 -8.55 21.72
N MET A 337 -5.43 -9.26 20.72
CA MET A 337 -4.32 -10.18 20.90
C MET A 337 -3.08 -9.68 20.16
N ALA A 338 -1.94 -9.64 20.82
CA ALA A 338 -0.70 -9.14 20.24
C ALA A 338 0.54 -9.91 20.72
N THR A 339 1.62 -9.77 19.96
CA THR A 339 2.94 -10.28 20.28
C THR A 339 3.98 -9.16 20.19
N THR A 340 4.93 -9.09 21.12
CA THR A 340 5.80 -7.91 21.29
C THR A 340 6.88 -7.74 20.23
N ARG A 341 7.24 -8.79 19.48
CA ARG A 341 8.23 -8.77 18.37
C ARG A 341 7.57 -8.84 17.00
N ASP A 342 6.29 -8.49 16.93
CA ASP A 342 5.56 -8.35 15.68
C ASP A 342 6.09 -7.15 14.88
N PHE A 343 5.88 -7.17 13.57
CA PHE A 343 6.07 -6.01 12.70
C PHE A 343 4.97 -4.97 12.89
N PHE A 344 3.77 -5.36 13.34
CA PHE A 344 2.80 -4.41 13.87
C PHE A 344 3.30 -3.86 15.21
N ASN A 345 3.44 -2.54 15.29
CA ASN A 345 4.08 -1.89 16.42
C ASN A 345 3.27 -2.10 17.71
N ILE A 346 3.92 -2.69 18.73
CA ILE A 346 3.32 -3.02 20.02
C ILE A 346 2.91 -1.78 20.83
N GLU A 347 3.60 -0.65 20.69
CA GLU A 347 3.21 0.58 21.37
C GLU A 347 1.88 1.10 20.80
N GLY A 348 1.70 1.03 19.48
CA GLY A 348 0.43 1.35 18.85
C GLY A 348 -0.72 0.42 19.28
N VAL A 349 -0.45 -0.85 19.60
CA VAL A 349 -1.45 -1.75 20.20
C VAL A 349 -1.89 -1.21 21.57
N ARG A 350 -0.95 -0.81 22.41
CA ARG A 350 -1.20 -0.30 23.77
C ARG A 350 -1.93 1.05 23.75
N GLU A 351 -1.55 1.94 22.83
CA GLU A 351 -2.25 3.20 22.56
C GLU A 351 -3.72 2.93 22.15
N THR A 352 -3.93 1.98 21.22
CA THR A 352 -5.26 1.52 20.79
C THR A 352 -6.08 0.98 21.96
N TYR A 353 -5.52 0.06 22.76
CA TYR A 353 -6.22 -0.54 23.90
C TYR A 353 -6.57 0.49 24.97
N LYS A 354 -5.67 1.44 25.25
CA LYS A 354 -5.90 2.52 26.21
C LYS A 354 -7.08 3.40 25.78
N GLU A 355 -7.18 3.72 24.50
CA GLU A 355 -8.30 4.47 23.98
C GLU A 355 -9.60 3.66 24.04
N ALA A 356 -9.58 2.40 23.56
CA ALA A 356 -10.74 1.51 23.63
C ALA A 356 -11.27 1.38 25.07
N THR A 357 -10.38 1.24 26.05
CA THR A 357 -10.76 1.16 27.47
C THR A 357 -11.56 2.38 27.91
N ARG A 358 -11.13 3.60 27.56
CA ARG A 358 -11.90 4.82 27.89
C ARG A 358 -13.30 4.81 27.29
N VAL A 359 -13.45 4.33 26.05
CA VAL A 359 -14.76 4.23 25.40
C VAL A 359 -15.65 3.23 26.14
N TYR A 360 -15.12 2.05 26.46
CA TYR A 360 -15.86 1.01 27.20
C TYR A 360 -16.21 1.46 28.63
N ASP A 361 -15.37 2.27 29.28
CA ASP A 361 -15.65 2.91 30.57
C ASP A 361 -16.87 3.84 30.48
N ILE A 362 -16.97 4.66 29.43
CA ILE A 362 -18.10 5.56 29.20
C ILE A 362 -19.41 4.76 29.02
N PHE A 363 -19.34 3.59 28.39
CA PHE A 363 -20.48 2.67 28.29
C PHE A 363 -20.74 1.85 29.56
N GLY A 364 -19.91 1.98 30.61
CA GLY A 364 -20.03 1.22 31.85
C GLY A 364 -19.74 -0.28 31.69
N LYS A 365 -18.88 -0.64 30.73
CA LYS A 365 -18.60 -2.03 30.32
C LYS A 365 -17.11 -2.29 30.12
N SER A 366 -16.26 -1.74 30.99
CA SER A 366 -14.80 -1.90 30.95
C SER A 366 -14.34 -3.36 30.85
N ASP A 367 -15.05 -4.30 31.50
CA ASP A 367 -14.74 -5.73 31.48
C ASP A 367 -15.01 -6.43 30.14
N ASN A 368 -15.55 -5.71 29.14
CA ASN A 368 -15.80 -6.22 27.79
C ASN A 368 -14.66 -5.89 26.81
N ILE A 369 -13.60 -5.20 27.23
CA ILE A 369 -12.40 -5.02 26.42
C ILE A 369 -11.20 -5.63 27.14
N GLU A 370 -10.52 -6.56 26.50
CA GLU A 370 -9.38 -7.29 27.07
C GLU A 370 -8.18 -7.20 26.11
N LEU A 371 -6.97 -7.23 26.67
CA LEU A 371 -5.71 -7.29 25.92
C LEU A 371 -4.86 -8.45 26.42
N VAL A 372 -4.43 -9.32 25.49
CA VAL A 372 -3.40 -10.32 25.76
C VAL A 372 -2.16 -10.06 24.93
N GLU A 373 -1.05 -9.84 25.62
CA GLU A 373 0.28 -9.70 25.03
C GLU A 373 1.15 -10.91 25.41
N ASP A 374 2.02 -11.34 24.49
CA ASP A 374 3.09 -12.29 24.79
C ASP A 374 4.39 -12.01 24.00
N ASP A 375 5.51 -12.54 24.47
CA ASP A 375 6.82 -12.31 23.85
C ASP A 375 7.09 -13.29 22.70
N TRP A 376 6.69 -12.89 21.49
CA TRP A 376 6.85 -13.69 20.27
C TRP A 376 6.93 -12.81 19.04
N ASN A 377 7.37 -13.39 17.92
CA ASN A 377 7.23 -12.77 16.61
C ASN A 377 5.76 -12.79 16.16
N HIS A 378 5.45 -12.25 14.98
CA HIS A 378 4.11 -12.28 14.40
C HIS A 378 3.47 -13.68 14.43
N GLY A 379 2.38 -13.86 15.19
CA GLY A 379 1.68 -15.15 15.30
C GLY A 379 0.95 -15.38 16.61
N TYR A 380 0.95 -16.64 17.07
CA TYR A 380 0.31 -17.06 18.31
C TYR A 380 1.29 -17.81 19.21
N THR A 381 1.27 -17.49 20.50
CA THR A 381 1.74 -18.41 21.55
C THR A 381 0.58 -19.26 22.09
N GLN A 382 0.90 -20.29 22.88
CA GLN A 382 -0.12 -21.07 23.59
C GLN A 382 -0.94 -20.17 24.53
N LYS A 383 -0.29 -19.26 25.27
CA LYS A 383 -0.96 -18.28 26.13
C LYS A 383 -1.98 -17.45 25.36
N ASN A 384 -1.62 -16.94 24.17
CA ASN A 384 -2.57 -16.20 23.34
C ASN A 384 -3.79 -17.07 22.99
N ARG A 385 -3.56 -18.31 22.54
CA ARG A 385 -4.63 -19.24 22.13
C ARG A 385 -5.53 -19.67 23.29
N GLU A 386 -4.98 -19.99 24.44
CA GLU A 386 -5.77 -20.33 25.63
C GLU A 386 -6.60 -19.15 26.14
N THR A 387 -6.07 -17.92 26.02
CA THR A 387 -6.82 -16.70 26.33
C THR A 387 -7.99 -16.50 25.37
N LEU A 388 -7.79 -16.73 24.07
CA LEU A 388 -8.87 -16.75 23.07
C LEU A 388 -9.96 -17.76 23.46
N TYR A 389 -9.58 -18.98 23.82
CA TYR A 389 -10.52 -20.03 24.19
C TYR A 389 -11.32 -19.62 25.44
N ALA A 390 -10.65 -19.10 26.47
CA ALA A 390 -11.29 -18.60 27.69
C ALA A 390 -12.27 -17.46 27.41
N PHE A 391 -11.84 -16.48 26.60
CA PHE A 391 -12.64 -15.32 26.21
C PHE A 391 -13.93 -15.74 25.49
N PHE A 392 -13.84 -16.60 24.48
CA PHE A 392 -15.03 -17.09 23.78
C PHE A 392 -15.92 -17.96 24.66
N ARG A 393 -15.36 -18.81 25.51
CA ARG A 393 -16.16 -19.59 26.47
C ARG A 393 -16.96 -18.68 27.42
N LYS A 394 -16.33 -17.62 27.94
CA LYS A 394 -16.96 -16.61 28.81
C LYS A 394 -18.07 -15.87 28.07
N HIS A 395 -17.76 -15.24 26.94
CA HIS A 395 -18.68 -14.31 26.28
C HIS A 395 -19.71 -14.99 25.35
N LEU A 396 -19.48 -16.24 24.95
CA LEU A 396 -20.44 -17.07 24.22
C LEU A 396 -21.05 -18.17 25.09
N LEU A 397 -20.95 -18.04 26.42
CA LEU A 397 -21.64 -18.87 27.42
C LEU A 397 -21.47 -20.38 27.19
N LEU A 398 -20.22 -20.81 26.97
CA LEU A 398 -19.87 -22.22 26.75
C LEU A 398 -18.91 -22.71 27.85
N PRO A 399 -19.40 -23.37 28.92
CA PRO A 399 -18.56 -23.82 30.03
C PRO A 399 -17.61 -24.95 29.62
N GLY A 400 -16.46 -25.04 30.27
CA GLY A 400 -15.45 -26.08 30.05
C GLY A 400 -14.02 -25.54 30.12
N SER A 401 -13.03 -26.41 29.89
CA SER A 401 -11.61 -26.04 29.95
C SER A 401 -11.19 -25.14 28.78
N SER A 402 -10.33 -24.17 29.07
CA SER A 402 -9.64 -23.32 28.09
C SER A 402 -8.21 -23.78 27.81
N GLU A 403 -7.73 -24.86 28.43
CA GLU A 403 -6.39 -25.40 28.17
C GLU A 403 -6.29 -25.90 26.74
N GLU A 404 -5.15 -25.66 26.09
CA GLU A 404 -4.89 -26.17 24.76
C GLU A 404 -4.71 -27.69 24.77
N GLU A 405 -5.31 -28.35 23.79
CA GLU A 405 -5.20 -29.79 23.58
C GLU A 405 -4.37 -30.09 22.34
N GLU A 406 -3.72 -31.25 22.35
CA GLU A 406 -3.09 -31.83 21.16
C GLU A 406 -4.12 -32.09 20.07
N VAL A 407 -3.76 -31.80 18.81
CA VAL A 407 -4.65 -31.92 17.65
C VAL A 407 -3.95 -32.63 16.50
N GLU A 408 -4.73 -33.39 15.73
CA GLU A 408 -4.31 -33.96 14.46
C GLU A 408 -4.62 -32.96 13.34
N TYR A 409 -3.58 -32.45 12.67
CA TYR A 409 -3.73 -31.53 11.55
C TYR A 409 -4.29 -32.23 10.31
N LEU A 410 -5.19 -31.53 9.62
CA LEU A 410 -5.76 -31.94 8.35
C LEU A 410 -4.82 -31.61 7.20
N THR A 411 -4.83 -32.45 6.19
CA THR A 411 -4.13 -32.23 4.93
C THR A 411 -4.87 -31.22 4.04
N GLU A 412 -4.15 -30.57 3.13
CA GLU A 412 -4.77 -29.68 2.13
C GLU A 412 -5.84 -30.40 1.31
N LYS A 413 -5.58 -31.67 0.95
CA LYS A 413 -6.49 -32.51 0.18
C LYS A 413 -7.78 -32.82 0.93
N GLU A 414 -7.71 -33.09 2.23
CA GLU A 414 -8.91 -33.23 3.07
C GLU A 414 -9.75 -31.96 3.03
N LEU A 415 -9.11 -30.79 3.08
CA LEU A 415 -9.78 -29.50 3.06
C LEU A 415 -10.03 -28.95 1.64
N GLN A 416 -9.90 -29.74 0.58
CA GLN A 416 -10.11 -29.27 -0.80
C GLN A 416 -11.61 -29.31 -1.18
N LYS A 417 -12.12 -28.27 -1.84
CA LYS A 417 -13.54 -28.12 -2.23
C LYS A 417 -13.73 -28.35 -3.72
N THR A 418 -12.77 -27.92 -4.52
CA THR A 418 -12.83 -27.93 -5.98
C THR A 418 -11.93 -29.04 -6.55
N PRO A 419 -12.25 -29.66 -7.69
CA PRO A 419 -11.43 -30.71 -8.29
C PRO A 419 -9.98 -30.28 -8.58
N THR A 420 -9.76 -29.03 -8.99
CA THR A 420 -8.45 -28.50 -9.36
C THR A 420 -7.72 -27.79 -8.22
N GLY A 421 -8.39 -27.57 -7.09
CA GLY A 421 -7.90 -26.73 -6.00
C GLY A 421 -8.04 -25.23 -6.27
N GLN A 422 -8.78 -24.82 -7.31
CA GLN A 422 -9.10 -23.43 -7.60
C GLN A 422 -10.50 -23.27 -8.21
N LEU A 423 -11.24 -22.25 -7.76
CA LEU A 423 -12.55 -21.88 -8.31
C LEU A 423 -12.47 -21.53 -9.81
N GLY A 424 -11.51 -20.71 -10.20
CA GLY A 424 -11.39 -20.18 -11.56
C GLY A 424 -11.23 -21.27 -12.63
N SER A 425 -10.67 -22.43 -12.28
CA SER A 425 -10.52 -23.57 -13.20
C SER A 425 -11.53 -24.70 -12.98
N SER A 426 -12.40 -24.61 -11.96
CA SER A 426 -13.38 -25.66 -11.61
C SER A 426 -14.83 -25.24 -11.83
N LEU A 427 -15.19 -24.01 -11.45
CA LEU A 427 -16.57 -23.50 -11.49
C LEU A 427 -16.68 -22.20 -12.29
N GLY A 428 -15.58 -21.45 -12.44
CA GLY A 428 -15.63 -20.10 -12.98
C GLY A 428 -16.38 -19.16 -12.02
N GLY A 429 -17.23 -18.31 -12.57
CA GLY A 429 -17.99 -17.30 -11.82
C GLY A 429 -17.43 -15.89 -12.00
N GLU A 430 -17.98 -14.99 -11.22
CA GLU A 430 -17.54 -13.60 -11.16
C GLU A 430 -16.17 -13.49 -10.48
N THR A 431 -15.43 -12.46 -10.86
CA THR A 431 -14.17 -12.04 -10.26
C THR A 431 -14.32 -10.62 -9.73
N VAL A 432 -13.37 -10.17 -8.92
CA VAL A 432 -13.33 -8.75 -8.53
C VAL A 432 -13.31 -7.85 -9.77
N PHE A 433 -12.54 -8.21 -10.80
CA PHE A 433 -12.50 -7.43 -12.03
C PHE A 433 -13.85 -7.36 -12.74
N THR A 434 -14.54 -8.49 -12.95
CA THR A 434 -15.81 -8.51 -13.71
C THR A 434 -16.92 -7.78 -12.97
N LEU A 435 -16.96 -7.88 -11.63
CA LEU A 435 -17.92 -7.13 -10.80
C LEU A 435 -17.68 -5.62 -10.88
N ASN A 436 -16.42 -5.17 -10.73
CA ASN A 436 -16.09 -3.74 -10.84
C ASN A 436 -16.29 -3.21 -12.25
N LEU A 437 -16.02 -4.01 -13.29
CA LEU A 437 -16.25 -3.60 -14.68
C LEU A 437 -17.75 -3.36 -14.95
N LYS A 438 -18.62 -4.24 -14.44
CA LYS A 438 -20.08 -4.05 -14.54
C LYS A 438 -20.53 -2.77 -13.84
N GLU A 439 -19.97 -2.48 -12.67
CA GLU A 439 -20.28 -1.25 -11.94
C GLU A 439 -19.73 -0.01 -12.65
N ALA A 440 -18.49 -0.08 -13.15
CA ALA A 440 -17.81 0.96 -13.93
C ALA A 440 -18.61 1.37 -15.18
N GLN A 441 -19.35 0.44 -15.80
CA GLN A 441 -20.15 0.73 -16.98
C GLN A 441 -21.16 1.85 -16.75
N LYS A 442 -21.78 1.92 -15.56
CA LYS A 442 -22.72 3.00 -15.20
C LYS A 442 -22.04 4.38 -15.28
N TYR A 443 -20.84 4.48 -14.72
CA TYR A 443 -20.04 5.71 -14.76
C TYR A 443 -19.59 6.07 -16.17
N ILE A 444 -19.31 5.06 -17.01
CA ILE A 444 -18.95 5.28 -18.42
C ILE A 444 -20.15 5.83 -19.19
N ASP A 445 -21.35 5.31 -18.98
CA ASP A 445 -22.58 5.77 -19.64
C ASP A 445 -22.93 7.20 -19.22
N ASP A 446 -22.79 7.52 -17.92
CA ASP A 446 -22.95 8.88 -17.39
C ASP A 446 -21.92 9.84 -18.00
N LEU A 447 -20.66 9.40 -18.15
CA LEU A 447 -19.60 10.17 -18.77
C LEU A 447 -19.87 10.44 -20.25
N GLN A 448 -20.38 9.44 -20.99
CA GLN A 448 -20.78 9.61 -22.39
C GLN A 448 -21.93 10.61 -22.53
N SER A 449 -22.95 10.49 -21.68
CA SER A 449 -24.08 11.43 -21.65
C SER A 449 -23.62 12.85 -21.33
N CYS A 450 -22.70 13.02 -20.38
CA CYS A 450 -22.14 14.32 -20.06
C CYS A 450 -21.39 14.96 -21.23
N ARG A 451 -20.77 14.17 -22.13
CA ARG A 451 -19.99 14.67 -23.27
C ARG A 451 -20.85 15.23 -24.39
N GLU A 452 -22.16 14.98 -24.40
CA GLU A 452 -23.09 15.56 -25.38
C GLU A 452 -23.15 17.10 -25.28
N ASP A 453 -23.00 17.64 -24.06
CA ASP A 453 -22.76 19.08 -23.83
C ASP A 453 -21.28 19.31 -23.52
N ILE A 454 -20.47 19.49 -24.57
CA ILE A 454 -19.02 19.64 -24.44
C ILE A 454 -18.61 20.83 -23.58
N TYR A 455 -19.38 21.94 -23.60
CA TYR A 455 -19.06 23.13 -22.82
C TYR A 455 -19.24 22.89 -21.32
N LYS A 456 -20.36 22.27 -20.94
CA LYS A 456 -20.61 21.85 -19.56
C LYS A 456 -19.63 20.76 -19.13
N HIS A 457 -19.36 19.79 -20.00
CA HIS A 457 -18.41 18.71 -19.74
C HIS A 457 -17.02 19.23 -19.38
N VAL A 458 -16.43 20.08 -20.24
CA VAL A 458 -15.08 20.62 -20.02
C VAL A 458 -15.00 21.43 -18.72
N LYS A 459 -16.04 22.21 -18.39
CA LYS A 459 -16.10 22.93 -17.11
C LYS A 459 -16.11 21.96 -15.93
N ASN A 460 -16.95 20.93 -15.98
CA ASN A 460 -17.09 19.94 -14.92
C ASN A 460 -15.84 19.08 -14.74
N VAL A 461 -15.17 18.69 -15.83
CA VAL A 461 -13.92 17.92 -15.79
C VAL A 461 -12.84 18.66 -15.01
N LYS A 462 -12.72 19.98 -15.15
CA LYS A 462 -11.75 20.77 -14.38
C LYS A 462 -12.04 20.74 -12.87
N ILE A 463 -13.31 20.85 -12.50
CA ILE A 463 -13.76 20.81 -11.10
C ILE A 463 -13.51 19.41 -10.52
N ALA A 464 -13.94 18.37 -11.25
CA ALA A 464 -13.76 16.98 -10.86
C ALA A 464 -12.27 16.62 -10.76
N ALA A 465 -11.43 17.05 -11.70
CA ALA A 465 -9.99 16.82 -11.67
C ALA A 465 -9.34 17.45 -10.42
N LYS A 466 -9.74 18.67 -10.03
CA LYS A 466 -9.27 19.28 -8.78
C LYS A 466 -9.70 18.48 -7.55
N GLN A 467 -10.98 18.11 -7.49
CA GLN A 467 -11.57 17.41 -6.34
C GLN A 467 -11.00 15.99 -6.17
N LEU A 468 -11.03 15.17 -7.23
CA LEU A 468 -10.63 13.76 -7.18
C LEU A 468 -9.11 13.58 -7.02
N SER A 469 -8.30 14.51 -7.53
CA SER A 469 -6.84 14.46 -7.33
C SER A 469 -6.40 15.03 -5.98
N GLY A 470 -7.29 15.68 -5.25
CA GLY A 470 -6.95 16.44 -4.06
C GLY A 470 -5.97 17.59 -4.35
N TYR A 471 -6.02 18.17 -5.55
CA TYR A 471 -5.16 19.28 -5.95
C TYR A 471 -5.29 20.48 -5.00
N ARG A 472 -4.16 21.15 -4.72
CA ARG A 472 -4.11 22.41 -3.98
C ARG A 472 -3.35 23.45 -4.79
N ASP A 473 -3.87 24.67 -4.84
CA ASP A 473 -3.19 25.77 -5.54
C ASP A 473 -1.84 26.04 -4.85
N PRO A 474 -0.72 26.11 -5.61
CA PRO A 474 0.60 26.30 -5.03
C PRO A 474 0.82 27.74 -4.56
N SER A 475 1.69 27.91 -3.56
CA SER A 475 2.25 29.22 -3.23
C SER A 475 3.07 29.77 -4.40
N LEU A 476 2.75 31.00 -4.84
CA LEU A 476 3.45 31.72 -5.90
C LEU A 476 4.44 32.78 -5.37
N THR A 477 4.61 32.85 -4.04
CA THR A 477 5.51 33.80 -3.37
C THR A 477 6.89 33.23 -3.07
N ASP A 478 7.04 31.91 -3.17
CA ASP A 478 8.32 31.23 -2.96
C ASP A 478 9.36 31.69 -3.99
N LYS A 479 10.62 31.80 -3.55
CA LYS A 479 11.75 32.22 -4.40
C LYS A 479 12.65 31.01 -4.68
N PRO A 480 13.14 30.84 -5.92
CA PRO A 480 14.10 29.78 -6.22
C PRO A 480 15.47 30.10 -5.57
N VAL A 481 16.17 29.05 -5.17
CA VAL A 481 17.54 29.11 -4.66
C VAL A 481 18.48 28.66 -5.77
N PHE A 482 19.40 29.54 -6.19
CA PHE A 482 20.44 29.23 -7.17
C PHE A 482 21.58 28.44 -6.50
N THR A 483 21.99 27.32 -7.10
CA THR A 483 23.00 26.42 -6.53
C THR A 483 24.25 26.27 -7.41
N GLY A 484 24.25 26.84 -8.60
CA GLY A 484 25.41 26.87 -9.49
C GLY A 484 25.04 26.94 -10.96
N ARG A 485 26.04 27.12 -11.82
CA ARG A 485 25.88 27.20 -13.27
C ARG A 485 27.05 26.55 -13.98
N PHE A 486 26.76 25.90 -15.11
CA PHE A 486 27.72 25.52 -16.13
C PHE A 486 27.49 26.37 -17.38
N GLN A 487 28.57 26.77 -18.03
CA GLN A 487 28.52 27.44 -19.32
C GLN A 487 28.80 26.41 -20.41
N ARG A 488 27.89 26.30 -21.37
CA ARG A 488 28.07 25.50 -22.59
C ARG A 488 28.08 26.45 -23.80
N GLU A 489 28.36 25.92 -24.98
CA GLU A 489 28.42 26.73 -26.20
C GLU A 489 27.00 27.21 -26.58
N GLY A 490 26.78 28.53 -26.59
CA GLY A 490 25.51 29.16 -26.97
C GLY A 490 24.41 29.16 -25.89
N TYR A 491 24.63 28.54 -24.72
CA TYR A 491 23.67 28.51 -23.62
C TYR A 491 24.31 28.21 -22.25
N ALA A 492 23.58 28.48 -21.18
CA ALA A 492 23.95 28.14 -19.82
C ALA A 492 23.02 27.09 -19.21
N VAL A 493 23.57 26.22 -18.36
CA VAL A 493 22.80 25.31 -17.51
C VAL A 493 22.88 25.80 -16.08
N GLU A 494 21.79 26.37 -15.59
CA GLU A 494 21.68 26.88 -14.22
C GLU A 494 20.98 25.84 -13.33
N LYS A 495 21.42 25.71 -12.09
CA LYS A 495 20.88 24.76 -11.11
C LYS A 495 20.10 25.50 -10.03
N TYR A 496 18.90 25.04 -9.75
CA TYR A 496 18.02 25.65 -8.76
C TYR A 496 17.22 24.61 -7.97
N PHE A 497 16.74 24.99 -6.80
CA PHE A 497 15.57 24.36 -6.20
C PHE A 497 14.57 25.39 -5.69
N ILE A 498 13.31 25.01 -5.53
CA ILE A 498 12.25 25.83 -4.92
C ILE A 498 11.43 25.00 -3.94
N LYS A 499 10.82 25.63 -2.93
CA LYS A 499 9.91 24.94 -2.00
C LYS A 499 8.74 24.29 -2.76
N GLY A 500 8.44 23.02 -2.46
CA GLY A 500 7.25 22.32 -2.95
C GLY A 500 5.97 22.74 -2.19
N GLU A 501 4.96 21.87 -2.17
CA GLU A 501 3.77 22.10 -1.34
C GLU A 501 4.06 21.96 0.16
N GLY A 502 4.84 20.95 0.54
CA GLY A 502 5.20 20.64 1.92
C GLY A 502 6.63 21.02 2.29
N GLU A 503 7.28 20.12 3.03
CA GLU A 503 8.65 20.32 3.53
C GLU A 503 9.75 19.95 2.51
N TYR A 504 9.37 19.36 1.37
CA TYR A 504 10.30 19.06 0.29
C TYR A 504 10.58 20.27 -0.61
N VAL A 505 11.64 20.15 -1.42
CA VAL A 505 11.98 21.11 -2.47
C VAL A 505 11.95 20.43 -3.84
N ILE A 506 11.67 21.17 -4.89
CA ILE A 506 11.69 20.73 -6.28
C ILE A 506 13.02 21.18 -6.89
N PRO A 507 14.02 20.29 -7.07
CA PRO A 507 15.23 20.65 -7.79
C PRO A 507 14.99 20.65 -9.30
N PHE A 508 15.55 21.64 -9.98
CA PHE A 508 15.43 21.78 -11.42
C PHE A 508 16.68 22.36 -12.07
N LEU A 509 16.88 22.00 -13.33
CA LEU A 509 17.84 22.60 -14.24
C LEU A 509 17.12 23.61 -15.12
N LEU A 510 17.76 24.76 -15.35
CA LEU A 510 17.28 25.79 -16.25
C LEU A 510 18.31 26.01 -17.36
N PHE A 511 17.95 25.63 -18.57
CA PHE A 511 18.75 25.79 -19.77
C PHE A 511 18.38 27.12 -20.42
N ARG A 512 19.34 28.04 -20.46
CA ARG A 512 19.13 29.42 -20.91
C ARG A 512 19.96 29.69 -22.16
N PRO A 513 19.34 29.88 -23.33
CA PRO A 513 20.07 30.26 -24.52
C PRO A 513 20.56 31.70 -24.38
N GLU A 514 21.69 32.00 -25.02
CA GLU A 514 22.21 33.38 -25.09
C GLU A 514 21.23 34.31 -25.81
N THR A 515 20.56 33.79 -26.86
CA THR A 515 19.49 34.47 -27.57
C THR A 515 18.17 33.75 -27.34
N THR A 516 17.28 34.36 -26.56
CA THR A 516 15.97 33.81 -26.24
C THR A 516 14.90 34.27 -27.22
N ASN A 517 13.98 33.37 -27.56
CA ASN A 517 12.73 33.68 -28.26
C ASN A 517 11.58 34.07 -27.30
N LYS A 518 11.90 34.24 -26.00
CA LYS A 518 11.00 34.51 -24.87
C LYS A 518 9.97 33.44 -24.55
N LYS A 519 10.07 32.25 -25.14
CA LYS A 519 9.22 31.09 -24.83
C LYS A 519 9.97 30.12 -23.94
N ALA A 520 9.25 29.49 -23.04
CA ALA A 520 9.78 28.47 -22.16
C ALA A 520 9.08 27.14 -22.30
N ILE A 521 9.81 26.07 -21.97
CA ILE A 521 9.32 24.70 -21.94
C ILE A 521 9.58 24.12 -20.55
N ILE A 522 8.52 23.67 -19.88
CA ILE A 522 8.65 22.75 -18.76
C ILE A 522 8.80 21.34 -19.34
N TYR A 523 9.96 20.73 -19.10
CA TYR A 523 10.33 19.45 -19.68
C TYR A 523 10.34 18.36 -18.60
N LEU A 524 9.30 17.53 -18.59
CA LEU A 524 9.07 16.51 -17.58
C LEU A 524 9.47 15.14 -18.12
N HIS A 525 10.52 14.55 -17.54
CA HIS A 525 10.98 13.21 -17.89
C HIS A 525 10.91 12.27 -16.67
N HIS A 526 10.37 11.07 -16.86
CA HIS A 526 10.15 10.10 -15.79
C HIS A 526 11.44 9.57 -15.12
N GLU A 527 12.55 9.57 -15.84
CA GLU A 527 13.88 9.25 -15.29
C GLU A 527 14.55 10.44 -14.58
N GLY A 528 13.88 11.61 -14.55
CA GLY A 528 14.36 12.84 -13.94
C GLY A 528 15.03 13.81 -14.91
N LYS A 529 15.38 14.98 -14.38
CA LYS A 529 15.89 16.16 -15.11
C LYS A 529 17.19 15.93 -15.87
N GLU A 530 17.94 14.88 -15.53
CA GLU A 530 19.23 14.55 -16.15
C GLU A 530 19.09 13.69 -17.41
N ALA A 531 17.93 13.05 -17.63
CA ALA A 531 17.75 12.00 -18.64
C ALA A 531 18.11 12.42 -20.08
N THR A 532 17.89 13.69 -20.42
CA THR A 532 18.20 14.25 -21.75
C THR A 532 18.97 15.57 -21.66
N ALA A 533 19.73 15.75 -20.57
CA ALA A 533 20.47 16.98 -20.26
C ALA A 533 21.89 17.03 -20.85
N ASP A 534 22.38 15.92 -21.40
CA ASP A 534 23.70 15.82 -22.00
C ASP A 534 23.82 16.66 -23.29
N VAL A 535 25.06 17.01 -23.65
CA VAL A 535 25.37 17.63 -24.95
C VAL A 535 24.97 16.67 -26.07
N GLY A 536 24.26 17.17 -27.07
CA GLY A 536 23.61 16.40 -28.13
C GLY A 536 22.21 15.88 -27.78
N GLY A 537 21.74 16.09 -26.53
CA GLY A 537 20.42 15.66 -26.07
C GLY A 537 19.26 16.54 -26.57
N GLU A 538 18.04 16.06 -26.37
CA GLU A 538 16.81 16.75 -26.82
C GLU A 538 16.64 18.15 -26.19
N ILE A 539 17.05 18.33 -24.93
CA ILE A 539 16.98 19.65 -24.26
C ILE A 539 17.95 20.65 -24.90
N GLU A 540 19.14 20.22 -25.32
CA GLU A 540 20.07 21.10 -26.02
C GLU A 540 19.49 21.54 -27.37
N TRP A 541 18.88 20.62 -28.12
CA TRP A 541 18.21 20.95 -29.36
C TRP A 541 17.13 22.02 -29.13
N LEU A 542 16.23 21.84 -28.16
CA LEU A 542 15.22 22.84 -27.80
C LEU A 542 15.84 24.19 -27.43
N THR A 543 16.91 24.16 -26.62
CA THR A 543 17.62 25.36 -26.18
C THR A 543 18.27 26.10 -27.37
N SER A 544 18.85 25.37 -28.33
CA SER A 544 19.44 25.93 -29.56
C SER A 544 18.43 26.69 -30.43
N GLN A 545 17.13 26.35 -30.33
CA GLN A 545 16.04 27.05 -31.02
C GLN A 545 15.56 28.31 -30.26
N GLY A 546 16.27 28.71 -29.20
CA GLY A 546 15.99 29.90 -28.41
C GLY A 546 14.97 29.70 -27.28
N TYR A 547 14.50 28.48 -27.02
CA TYR A 547 13.63 28.20 -25.88
C TYR A 547 14.42 28.18 -24.58
N THR A 548 13.85 28.75 -23.51
CA THR A 548 14.31 28.48 -22.15
C THR A 548 13.71 27.17 -21.66
N VAL A 549 14.51 26.17 -21.31
CA VAL A 549 13.99 24.86 -20.90
C VAL A 549 14.19 24.66 -19.40
N LEU A 550 13.11 24.39 -18.67
CA LEU A 550 13.13 24.03 -17.25
C LEU A 550 12.87 22.53 -17.11
N ALA A 551 13.85 21.78 -16.64
CA ALA A 551 13.74 20.34 -16.39
C ALA A 551 13.76 20.09 -14.87
N PRO A 552 12.61 19.74 -14.25
CA PRO A 552 12.53 19.49 -12.82
C PRO A 552 12.57 17.99 -12.49
N ASP A 553 13.02 17.67 -11.28
CA ASP A 553 12.66 16.42 -10.61
C ASP A 553 11.45 16.70 -9.72
N LEU A 554 10.27 16.28 -10.17
CA LEU A 554 9.05 16.36 -9.36
C LEU A 554 9.12 15.37 -8.19
N VAL A 555 8.29 15.57 -7.17
CA VAL A 555 8.25 14.65 -6.03
C VAL A 555 7.99 13.21 -6.50
N GLY A 556 8.82 12.25 -6.05
CA GLY A 556 8.80 10.88 -6.55
C GLY A 556 9.76 10.57 -7.72
N ILE A 557 10.45 11.57 -8.27
CA ILE A 557 11.25 11.47 -9.51
C ILE A 557 12.68 11.97 -9.27
N GLY A 558 13.66 11.40 -10.00
CA GLY A 558 15.06 11.86 -10.01
C GLY A 558 15.69 11.98 -8.61
N GLU A 559 16.23 13.15 -8.25
CA GLU A 559 16.80 13.43 -6.92
C GLU A 559 15.78 13.30 -5.78
N LEU A 560 14.48 13.47 -6.06
CA LEU A 560 13.40 13.26 -5.09
C LEU A 560 12.94 11.81 -5.00
N GLY A 561 13.47 10.93 -5.86
CA GLY A 561 13.50 9.47 -5.76
C GLY A 561 12.15 8.76 -5.58
N LYS A 562 12.17 7.43 -5.73
CA LYS A 562 10.99 6.58 -5.45
C LYS A 562 10.81 6.27 -3.95
N GLY A 563 11.71 6.76 -3.09
CA GLY A 563 11.76 6.43 -1.67
C GLY A 563 12.31 5.03 -1.37
N SER A 564 12.42 4.74 -0.07
CA SER A 564 12.83 3.44 0.48
C SER A 564 11.64 2.50 0.69
N LEU A 565 10.41 3.03 0.79
CA LEU A 565 9.21 2.22 1.02
C LEU A 565 8.94 1.32 -0.20
N LYS A 566 9.06 0.01 0.03
CA LYS A 566 8.52 -1.01 -0.88
C LYS A 566 7.18 -1.53 -0.38
N GLY A 567 7.13 -1.88 0.91
CA GLY A 567 5.98 -2.48 1.57
C GLY A 567 5.70 -3.92 1.10
N ASP A 568 4.58 -4.47 1.56
CA ASP A 568 4.07 -5.81 1.24
C ASP A 568 3.31 -5.88 -0.10
N ALA A 569 3.02 -4.72 -0.70
CA ALA A 569 2.33 -4.55 -1.98
C ALA A 569 3.25 -4.02 -3.08
N PHE A 570 4.48 -4.56 -3.17
CA PHE A 570 5.43 -4.22 -4.23
C PHE A 570 5.23 -5.11 -5.47
N ILE A 571 4.64 -4.52 -6.52
CA ILE A 571 4.21 -5.23 -7.74
C ILE A 571 4.88 -4.58 -8.95
N GLN A 572 5.53 -5.38 -9.80
CA GLN A 572 6.16 -4.91 -11.05
C GLN A 572 7.05 -3.66 -10.87
N ASN A 573 7.88 -3.64 -9.81
CA ASN A 573 8.76 -2.52 -9.44
C ASN A 573 8.06 -1.21 -9.01
N VAL A 574 6.78 -1.30 -8.63
CA VAL A 574 5.99 -0.19 -8.10
C VAL A 574 5.52 -0.53 -6.69
N SER A 575 5.70 0.40 -5.74
CA SER A 575 5.11 0.27 -4.40
C SER A 575 3.67 0.75 -4.43
N TYR A 576 2.71 -0.17 -4.30
CA TYR A 576 1.30 0.21 -4.17
C TYR A 576 1.02 0.81 -2.78
N ASN A 577 1.87 0.55 -1.77
CA ASN A 577 1.76 1.17 -0.44
C ASN A 577 1.86 2.70 -0.50
N MET A 578 2.63 3.26 -1.46
CA MET A 578 2.65 4.70 -1.69
C MET A 578 1.31 5.22 -2.23
N LEU A 579 0.72 4.49 -3.18
CA LEU A 579 -0.62 4.77 -3.71
C LEU A 579 -1.67 4.68 -2.61
N PHE A 580 -1.62 3.65 -1.76
CA PHE A 580 -2.54 3.48 -0.64
C PHE A 580 -2.43 4.60 0.38
N THR A 581 -1.21 5.03 0.75
CA THR A 581 -1.01 6.19 1.62
C THR A 581 -1.67 7.43 1.02
N ALA A 582 -1.46 7.70 -0.27
CA ALA A 582 -2.07 8.83 -0.97
C ALA A 582 -3.62 8.73 -0.99
N MET A 583 -4.14 7.55 -1.33
CA MET A 583 -5.57 7.25 -1.35
C MET A 583 -6.22 7.48 0.02
N LEU A 584 -5.61 7.01 1.11
CA LEU A 584 -6.17 7.17 2.47
C LEU A 584 -6.40 8.64 2.85
N ILE A 585 -5.52 9.53 2.41
CA ILE A 585 -5.56 10.97 2.74
C ILE A 585 -6.32 11.80 1.70
N GLY A 586 -6.93 11.18 0.69
CA GLY A 586 -7.68 11.87 -0.37
C GLY A 586 -6.80 12.74 -1.26
N ARG A 587 -5.53 12.36 -1.45
CA ARG A 587 -4.57 13.04 -2.33
C ARG A 587 -4.10 12.06 -3.40
N SER A 588 -3.92 12.51 -4.64
CA SER A 588 -3.20 11.72 -5.64
C SER A 588 -1.80 12.27 -5.87
N ILE A 589 -0.85 11.38 -6.19
CA ILE A 589 0.51 11.78 -6.59
C ILE A 589 0.44 12.74 -7.79
N THR A 590 -0.47 12.48 -8.73
CA THR A 590 -0.75 13.35 -9.88
C THR A 590 -1.21 14.75 -9.45
N GLY A 591 -2.09 14.86 -8.45
CA GLY A 591 -2.57 16.15 -7.95
C GLY A 591 -1.47 16.97 -7.28
N ILE A 592 -0.59 16.32 -6.51
CA ILE A 592 0.58 16.96 -5.90
C ILE A 592 1.55 17.45 -6.98
N GLN A 593 1.91 16.56 -7.92
CA GLN A 593 2.81 16.90 -9.04
C GLN A 593 2.23 17.99 -9.95
N ALA A 594 0.92 18.02 -10.17
CA ALA A 594 0.27 19.09 -10.92
C ALA A 594 0.43 20.45 -10.22
N GLY A 595 0.33 20.50 -8.88
CA GLY A 595 0.63 21.70 -8.09
C GLY A 595 2.06 22.18 -8.27
N ASP A 596 3.03 21.26 -8.25
CA ASP A 596 4.44 21.55 -8.50
C ASP A 596 4.67 22.10 -9.93
N ILE A 597 4.03 21.51 -10.94
CA ILE A 597 4.12 21.97 -12.34
C ILE A 597 3.52 23.38 -12.50
N VAL A 598 2.36 23.65 -11.89
CA VAL A 598 1.76 25.00 -11.89
C VAL A 598 2.73 25.99 -11.25
N LYS A 599 3.32 25.65 -10.09
CA LYS A 599 4.32 26.53 -9.44
C LYS A 599 5.49 26.87 -10.37
N LEU A 600 6.04 25.87 -11.07
CA LEU A 600 7.16 26.06 -11.98
C LEU A 600 6.80 26.88 -13.23
N SER A 601 5.56 26.77 -13.72
CA SER A 601 5.09 27.57 -14.86
C SER A 601 5.05 29.06 -14.54
N HIS A 602 4.45 29.44 -13.41
CA HIS A 602 4.40 30.83 -12.94
C HIS A 602 5.81 31.38 -12.63
N LEU A 603 6.71 30.52 -12.17
CA LEU A 603 8.10 30.88 -11.88
C LEU A 603 8.87 31.32 -13.14
N LEU A 604 8.65 30.66 -14.28
CA LEU A 604 9.28 31.01 -15.56
C LEU A 604 8.94 32.44 -15.99
N ASN A 605 7.67 32.81 -15.92
CA ASN A 605 7.22 34.17 -16.24
C ASN A 605 7.77 35.19 -15.22
N LYS A 606 7.54 34.93 -13.93
CA LYS A 606 7.85 35.88 -12.84
C LYS A 606 9.34 36.16 -12.66
N PHE A 607 10.18 35.13 -12.65
CA PHE A 607 11.60 35.25 -12.31
C PHE A 607 12.51 35.19 -13.53
N PHE A 608 12.08 34.53 -14.60
CA PHE A 608 12.89 34.34 -15.80
C PHE A 608 12.38 35.11 -17.03
N LYS A 609 11.30 35.91 -16.88
CA LYS A 609 10.78 36.88 -17.86
C LYS A 609 10.37 36.25 -19.20
N THR A 610 9.78 35.06 -19.16
CA THR A 610 9.24 34.37 -20.34
C THR A 610 7.82 34.84 -20.63
N GLU A 611 7.46 35.01 -21.90
CA GLU A 611 6.13 35.47 -22.33
C GLU A 611 5.14 34.33 -22.58
N GLN A 612 5.63 33.12 -22.88
CA GLN A 612 4.79 31.94 -23.12
C GLN A 612 5.44 30.70 -22.50
N VAL A 613 4.63 29.88 -21.81
CA VAL A 613 5.07 28.59 -21.25
C VAL A 613 4.36 27.45 -21.97
N TYR A 614 5.15 26.47 -22.40
CA TYR A 614 4.72 25.20 -22.96
C TYR A 614 5.14 24.05 -22.03
N GLY A 615 4.45 22.92 -22.11
CA GLY A 615 4.78 21.71 -21.37
C GLY A 615 5.11 20.55 -22.29
N VAL A 616 6.12 19.77 -21.93
CA VAL A 616 6.42 18.47 -22.52
C VAL A 616 6.48 17.44 -21.40
N ALA A 617 5.78 16.32 -21.55
CA ALA A 617 5.82 15.24 -20.57
C ALA A 617 5.95 13.87 -21.22
N TYR A 618 6.76 13.01 -20.60
CA TYR A 618 6.98 11.63 -21.01
C TYR A 618 6.23 10.67 -20.10
N SER A 619 5.65 9.62 -20.69
CA SER A 619 5.16 8.42 -19.98
C SER A 619 4.25 8.77 -18.78
N GLU A 620 4.59 8.33 -17.56
CA GLU A 620 3.83 8.50 -16.32
C GLU A 620 3.66 9.95 -15.84
N LEU A 621 4.43 10.90 -16.37
CA LEU A 621 4.26 12.33 -16.03
C LEU A 621 3.24 13.03 -16.94
N SER A 622 2.77 12.37 -18.00
CA SER A 622 1.75 12.92 -18.90
C SER A 622 0.44 13.29 -18.18
N PRO A 623 -0.10 12.46 -17.26
CA PRO A 623 -1.28 12.84 -16.48
C PRO A 623 -1.05 14.09 -15.62
N ALA A 624 0.12 14.24 -14.99
CA ALA A 624 0.42 15.40 -14.14
C ALA A 624 0.45 16.70 -14.95
N LEU A 625 1.08 16.68 -16.13
CA LEU A 625 1.08 17.85 -17.03
C LEU A 625 -0.33 18.18 -17.54
N LEU A 626 -1.11 17.17 -17.94
CA LEU A 626 -2.49 17.37 -18.37
C LEU A 626 -3.35 18.00 -17.28
N HIS A 627 -3.21 17.56 -16.03
CA HIS A 627 -3.92 18.16 -14.89
C HIS A 627 -3.50 19.61 -14.69
N ALA A 628 -2.19 19.90 -14.66
CA ALA A 628 -1.67 21.26 -14.51
C ALA A 628 -2.19 22.20 -15.60
N ALA A 629 -2.09 21.81 -16.87
CA ALA A 629 -2.54 22.63 -18.01
C ALA A 629 -4.07 22.76 -18.11
N ALA A 630 -4.83 21.78 -17.63
CA ALA A 630 -6.29 21.89 -17.57
C ALA A 630 -6.74 22.87 -16.46
N ILE A 631 -6.02 22.87 -15.34
CA ILE A 631 -6.32 23.65 -14.13
C ILE A 631 -5.87 25.11 -14.25
N ASP A 632 -4.67 25.35 -14.76
CA ASP A 632 -4.03 26.67 -14.82
C ASP A 632 -3.72 27.07 -16.27
N GLN A 633 -3.90 28.35 -16.59
CA GLN A 633 -3.78 28.86 -17.96
C GLN A 633 -2.37 29.31 -18.36
N GLU A 634 -1.41 29.33 -17.43
CA GLU A 634 -0.02 29.73 -17.71
C GLU A 634 0.61 28.78 -18.75
N ILE A 635 0.22 27.50 -18.75
CA ILE A 635 0.65 26.50 -19.73
C ILE A 635 -0.25 26.57 -20.96
N SER A 636 0.23 27.25 -21.99
CA SER A 636 -0.56 27.53 -23.20
C SER A 636 -0.58 26.39 -24.22
N ARG A 637 0.38 25.45 -24.17
CA ARG A 637 0.48 24.28 -25.06
C ARG A 637 1.10 23.09 -24.34
N VAL A 638 0.68 21.89 -24.70
CA VAL A 638 1.25 20.65 -24.17
C VAL A 638 1.64 19.69 -25.30
N MET A 639 2.71 18.94 -25.10
CA MET A 639 3.11 17.78 -25.89
C MET A 639 3.29 16.59 -24.96
N LEU A 640 2.63 15.48 -25.28
CA LEU A 640 2.73 14.25 -24.50
C LEU A 640 3.45 13.19 -25.32
N VAL A 641 4.56 12.68 -24.80
CA VAL A 641 5.40 11.70 -25.47
C VAL A 641 5.19 10.34 -24.82
N LYS A 642 4.69 9.37 -25.60
CA LYS A 642 4.30 8.04 -25.12
C LYS A 642 3.35 8.11 -23.90
N PRO A 643 2.28 8.94 -23.91
CA PRO A 643 1.33 8.96 -22.81
C PRO A 643 0.68 7.59 -22.67
N TYR A 644 0.40 7.18 -21.43
CA TYR A 644 -0.48 6.03 -21.22
C TYR A 644 -1.86 6.32 -21.80
N SER A 645 -2.32 5.45 -22.69
CA SER A 645 -3.59 5.58 -23.39
C SER A 645 -4.73 4.85 -22.67
N SER A 646 -4.43 4.01 -21.68
CA SER A 646 -5.41 3.29 -20.86
C SER A 646 -4.82 2.88 -19.51
N TYR A 647 -5.69 2.47 -18.59
CA TYR A 647 -5.34 1.91 -17.27
C TYR A 647 -5.08 0.39 -17.29
N ARG A 648 -5.03 -0.23 -18.48
CA ARG A 648 -4.88 -1.69 -18.65
C ARG A 648 -3.43 -2.16 -18.50
#